data_AF-A0A6P2I2M8-F1
#
_entry.id   AF-A0A6P2I2M8-F1
#
_cell.length_a   1.000
_cell.length_b   1.000
_cell.length_c   1.000
_cell.angle_alpha   90.00
_cell.angle_beta   90.00
_cell.angle_gamma   90.00
#
_symmetry.space_group_name_H-M   'P 1'
#
loop_
_entity.id
_entity.type
_entity.pdbx_description
1 polymer ?
#
loop_
_entity_poly.entity_id
_entity_poly.type
_entity_poly.pdbx_seq_one_letter_code
_entity_poly.pdbx_strand_id
1 'polypeptide(L)'
;MYQESYYNFCARLMEQEGLIWTHRYEKDKHILVIGDTNFVFRPIEGLTTVPYADSEASEFNGIDQLHEGRRFGVGKVTFQDFNHQNPSSPLMLVQAEPQTLRHARLDATERFEHQSLYDHGDDGNRYARIAMQAEEAQAHRYTGSGYAWRMTTAGSVTVANHPVMANNQEYAILHVRHEAVNDYTQHAAKMPYRNSFALLPQNIPYRAPRNTPKPVIHGTQSAIVVGPKGEQIHTNGSCVKLHFLWDRRGQMDGSDSMWIRVSQPWAGAGWGAAAIPRIGQEVLVSFNQGDPDNPVIVGRVFNGEQGNPYHGAAGQTMGIKSQTHKGQGSNELRFSDVNGAQEVFLHAQKDMKTVIKDSETHTVEAGARTVSLLKGSETKQIAQGGLSETIALTRDTTANVINTKAIASKAGPGMQSHQASDGMEFRVGESIVTMTPDGIKLAHGPSTILMNANGIYLDAPVIHLNQGSAQAPEQALALQWAEAQAMIAQGLASPDPATRAAAGKLANSLKAQQMAKLADHVYHPNDPPPTGWKMVTNDPEALKAFGLKPSDFLKGGSNFGAQMYVPDPKVFGDSMKPSIAFKGTQQLFGEDMTNNMAQGLGADAPYYRSAVSIGKNIQAAGASSGVDFTGHSLGGGLASAAAEASGSSAMTFNAAGLNPGTVAQYGGTVQPTNITAYRVDGDILTGLQEGRLGPISDGTAQLMPKAVGTPVTLDGESITTVGRHMMGDVTNGMNQQVAKDEFDLVSQLNSSH
;
A
#
# COMPACT_ATOMS: atom_id res chain seq x y z
N MET A 1 -14.86 34.89 -22.67
CA MET A 1 -14.94 35.85 -23.80
C MET A 1 -13.67 35.72 -24.62
N TYR A 2 -13.79 35.37 -25.91
CA TYR A 2 -12.64 35.16 -26.79
C TYR A 2 -12.91 35.86 -28.14
N GLN A 3 -12.00 36.73 -28.58
CA GLN A 3 -12.05 37.44 -29.87
C GLN A 3 -13.44 37.98 -30.28
N GLU A 4 -14.19 38.52 -29.32
CA GLU A 4 -15.54 39.06 -29.53
C GLU A 4 -15.69 40.40 -28.81
N SER A 5 -16.64 41.22 -29.25
CA SER A 5 -17.01 42.46 -28.56
C SER A 5 -17.83 42.16 -27.29
N TYR A 6 -17.84 43.08 -26.33
CA TYR A 6 -18.72 42.96 -25.15
C TYR A 6 -20.19 42.83 -25.54
N TYR A 7 -20.62 43.53 -26.59
CA TYR A 7 -21.98 43.42 -27.11
C TYR A 7 -22.28 42.00 -27.59
N ASN A 8 -21.43 41.40 -28.44
CA ASN A 8 -21.65 40.04 -28.94
C ASN A 8 -21.64 39.01 -27.81
N PHE A 9 -20.72 39.16 -26.85
CA PHE A 9 -20.67 38.28 -25.67
C PHE A 9 -21.97 38.32 -24.88
N CYS A 10 -22.48 39.51 -24.56
CA CYS A 10 -23.73 39.66 -23.84
C CYS A 10 -24.93 39.17 -24.66
N ALA A 11 -25.02 39.58 -25.94
CA ALA A 11 -26.14 39.23 -26.81
C ALA A 11 -26.26 37.72 -27.03
N ARG A 12 -25.19 37.01 -27.36
CA ARG A 12 -25.24 35.54 -27.56
C ARG A 12 -25.61 34.78 -26.28
N LEU A 13 -25.17 35.26 -25.12
CA LEU A 13 -25.53 34.65 -23.83
C LEU A 13 -27.00 34.90 -23.49
N MET A 14 -27.50 36.12 -23.74
CA MET A 14 -28.93 36.42 -23.59
C MET A 14 -29.78 35.58 -24.54
N GLU A 15 -29.37 35.44 -25.80
CA GLU A 15 -30.04 34.57 -26.79
C GLU A 15 -30.05 33.09 -26.34
N GLN A 16 -28.93 32.59 -25.81
CA GLN A 16 -28.82 31.21 -25.31
C GLN A 16 -29.68 30.97 -24.06
N GLU A 17 -29.65 31.89 -23.10
CA GLU A 17 -30.44 31.79 -21.86
C GLU A 17 -31.91 32.21 -22.04
N GLY A 18 -32.32 32.58 -23.26
CA GLY A 18 -33.69 32.97 -23.57
C GLY A 18 -34.11 34.29 -22.95
N LEU A 19 -33.14 35.14 -22.62
CA LEU A 19 -33.36 36.49 -22.12
C LEU A 19 -33.76 37.41 -23.26
N ILE A 20 -34.72 38.29 -22.95
CA ILE A 20 -35.27 39.32 -23.81
C ILE A 20 -34.80 40.65 -23.25
N TRP A 21 -34.41 41.57 -24.12
CA TRP A 21 -34.10 42.93 -23.71
C TRP A 21 -34.79 43.97 -24.61
N THR A 22 -35.16 45.09 -24.00
CA THR A 22 -35.77 46.24 -24.67
C THR A 22 -35.34 47.53 -23.97
N HIS A 23 -35.70 48.69 -24.53
CA HIS A 23 -35.39 49.99 -23.96
C HIS A 23 -36.67 50.71 -23.54
N ARG A 24 -36.77 51.05 -22.25
CA ARG A 24 -37.78 52.00 -21.79
C ARG A 24 -37.26 53.41 -22.00
N TYR A 25 -38.02 54.22 -22.72
CA TYR A 25 -37.68 55.61 -23.02
C TYR A 25 -38.34 56.52 -21.99
N GLU A 26 -37.53 57.28 -21.26
CA GLU A 26 -37.97 58.35 -20.36
C GLU A 26 -37.43 59.68 -20.90
N LYS A 27 -37.94 60.81 -20.38
CA LYS A 27 -37.61 62.15 -20.90
C LYS A 27 -36.11 62.45 -20.89
N ASP A 28 -35.37 61.94 -19.90
CA ASP A 28 -33.98 62.28 -19.59
C ASP A 28 -33.02 61.08 -19.64
N LYS A 29 -33.53 59.86 -19.87
CA LYS A 29 -32.72 58.63 -19.92
C LYS A 29 -33.42 57.51 -20.69
N HIS A 30 -32.61 56.58 -21.18
CA HIS A 30 -33.08 55.30 -21.70
C HIS A 30 -32.66 54.19 -20.73
N ILE A 31 -33.56 53.28 -20.41
CA ILE A 31 -33.31 52.19 -19.47
C ILE A 31 -33.34 50.88 -20.25
N LEU A 32 -32.23 50.14 -20.21
CA LEU A 32 -32.19 48.75 -20.67
C LEU A 32 -32.99 47.88 -19.68
N VAL A 33 -34.03 47.25 -20.18
CA VAL A 33 -34.88 46.31 -19.43
C VAL A 33 -34.56 44.91 -19.93
N ILE A 34 -34.19 44.01 -19.03
CA ILE A 34 -33.91 42.60 -19.32
C ILE A 34 -34.91 41.75 -18.54
N GLY A 35 -35.45 40.72 -19.18
CA GLY A 35 -36.30 39.71 -18.53
C GLY A 35 -36.37 38.44 -19.37
N ASP A 36 -37.16 37.47 -18.93
CA ASP A 36 -37.24 36.11 -19.51
C ASP A 36 -38.67 35.75 -19.96
N THR A 37 -39.60 36.70 -19.93
CA THR A 37 -41.01 36.51 -20.30
C THR A 37 -41.54 37.74 -21.04
N ASN A 38 -42.69 37.60 -21.71
CA ASN A 38 -43.34 38.72 -22.41
C ASN A 38 -43.80 39.85 -21.48
N PHE A 39 -43.73 39.70 -20.15
CA PHE A 39 -44.02 40.78 -19.21
C PHE A 39 -43.04 41.96 -19.27
N VAL A 40 -41.92 41.80 -19.99
CA VAL A 40 -41.04 42.92 -20.35
C VAL A 40 -41.73 43.93 -21.28
N PHE A 41 -42.69 43.47 -22.10
CA PHE A 41 -43.54 44.31 -22.94
C PHE A 41 -44.75 44.74 -22.11
N ARG A 42 -44.79 46.02 -21.71
CA ARG A 42 -45.86 46.54 -20.85
C ARG A 42 -46.90 47.30 -21.67
N PRO A 43 -48.18 47.31 -21.25
CA PRO A 43 -49.18 48.15 -21.91
C PRO A 43 -48.71 49.60 -22.03
N ILE A 44 -48.76 50.14 -23.25
CA ILE A 44 -48.25 51.50 -23.53
C ILE A 44 -49.20 52.54 -22.92
N GLU A 45 -48.66 53.44 -22.10
CA GLU A 45 -49.45 54.53 -21.52
C GLU A 45 -50.02 55.45 -22.61
N GLY A 46 -51.35 55.59 -22.62
CA GLY A 46 -52.08 56.32 -23.64
C GLY A 46 -52.27 55.57 -24.97
N LEU A 47 -51.90 54.28 -25.05
CA LEU A 47 -52.15 53.40 -26.20
C LEU A 47 -52.33 51.93 -25.75
N THR A 48 -53.08 51.69 -24.67
CA THR A 48 -53.33 50.32 -24.20
C THR A 48 -54.20 49.51 -25.17
N THR A 49 -55.09 50.19 -25.90
CA THR A 49 -55.93 49.63 -26.96
C THR A 49 -55.73 50.42 -28.25
N VAL A 50 -55.55 49.72 -29.37
CA VAL A 50 -55.42 50.29 -30.71
C VAL A 50 -56.58 49.83 -31.60
N PRO A 51 -57.41 50.75 -32.13
CA PRO A 51 -58.52 50.37 -33.00
C PRO A 51 -58.01 50.02 -34.41
N TYR A 52 -58.55 48.95 -34.98
CA TYR A 52 -58.47 48.64 -36.40
C TYR A 52 -59.61 49.36 -37.13
N ALA A 53 -59.30 50.28 -38.05
CA ALA A 53 -60.30 50.96 -38.87
C ALA A 53 -59.72 51.42 -40.22
N ASP A 54 -60.51 51.27 -41.28
CA ASP A 54 -60.20 51.69 -42.65
C ASP A 54 -60.87 53.04 -43.00
N SER A 55 -60.95 53.96 -42.03
CA SER A 55 -61.60 55.27 -42.17
C SER A 55 -60.75 56.38 -41.55
N GLU A 56 -61.09 57.65 -41.78
CA GLU A 56 -60.37 58.82 -41.20
C GLU A 56 -60.22 58.76 -39.66
N ALA A 57 -61.03 57.94 -38.97
CA ALA A 57 -60.91 57.70 -37.54
C ALA A 57 -59.62 56.97 -37.12
N SER A 58 -58.98 56.20 -38.01
CA SER A 58 -57.69 55.55 -37.71
C SER A 58 -56.50 56.51 -37.77
N GLU A 59 -56.63 57.65 -38.46
CA GLU A 59 -55.54 58.60 -38.71
C GLU A 59 -55.00 59.32 -37.46
N PHE A 60 -55.69 59.20 -36.31
CA PHE A 60 -55.23 59.77 -35.05
C PHE A 60 -54.31 58.84 -34.24
N ASN A 61 -54.71 57.58 -34.04
CA ASN A 61 -53.97 56.62 -33.20
C ASN A 61 -54.29 55.13 -33.53
N GLY A 62 -54.91 54.84 -34.67
CA GLY A 62 -55.34 53.49 -35.05
C GLY A 62 -54.38 52.74 -35.97
N ILE A 63 -54.78 51.53 -36.36
CA ILE A 63 -54.14 50.73 -37.41
C ILE A 63 -55.12 50.49 -38.55
N ASP A 64 -54.63 50.51 -39.79
CA ASP A 64 -55.42 50.30 -41.00
C ASP A 64 -55.05 48.99 -41.70
N GLN A 65 -53.87 48.44 -41.41
CA GLN A 65 -53.40 47.17 -41.95
C GLN A 65 -52.90 46.25 -40.83
N LEU A 66 -53.36 45.00 -40.84
CA LEU A 66 -52.86 43.92 -40.00
C LEU A 66 -52.89 42.59 -40.79
N HIS A 67 -51.72 42.05 -41.07
CA HIS A 67 -51.52 40.84 -41.84
C HIS A 67 -50.95 39.75 -40.94
N GLU A 68 -51.68 38.64 -40.81
CA GLU A 68 -51.16 37.42 -40.17
C GLU A 68 -50.20 36.71 -41.12
N GLY A 69 -48.97 36.49 -40.65
CA GLY A 69 -47.94 35.74 -41.33
C GLY A 69 -47.63 34.45 -40.58
N ARG A 70 -47.56 33.34 -41.33
CA ARG A 70 -47.11 32.04 -40.82
C ARG A 70 -45.93 31.51 -41.64
N ARG A 71 -44.95 30.92 -40.95
CA ARG A 71 -43.79 30.25 -41.54
C ARG A 71 -43.75 28.80 -41.07
N PHE A 72 -43.30 27.88 -41.94
CA PHE A 72 -43.01 26.51 -41.53
C PHE A 72 -41.85 26.49 -40.53
N GLY A 73 -42.12 26.03 -39.30
CA GLY A 73 -41.12 25.71 -38.29
C GLY A 73 -40.79 24.21 -38.28
N VAL A 74 -40.24 23.73 -37.17
CA VAL A 74 -39.93 22.31 -36.93
C VAL A 74 -40.84 21.70 -35.86
N GLY A 75 -41.06 20.38 -35.92
CA GLY A 75 -41.89 19.63 -34.98
C GLY A 75 -41.19 19.28 -33.67
N LYS A 76 -39.85 19.31 -33.65
CA LYS A 76 -39.05 19.22 -32.43
C LYS A 76 -37.65 19.80 -32.62
N VAL A 77 -37.08 20.28 -31.52
CA VAL A 77 -35.65 20.61 -31.39
C VAL A 77 -35.01 19.56 -30.51
N THR A 78 -33.92 18.96 -30.99
CA THR A 78 -33.16 17.93 -30.28
C THR A 78 -31.71 18.35 -30.15
N PHE A 79 -31.19 18.30 -28.92
CA PHE A 79 -29.77 18.48 -28.65
C PHE A 79 -29.15 17.20 -28.11
N GLN A 80 -27.91 16.94 -28.53
CA GLN A 80 -27.06 15.87 -28.02
C GLN A 80 -25.72 16.45 -27.57
N ASP A 81 -25.29 16.15 -26.35
CA ASP A 81 -23.96 16.51 -25.83
C ASP A 81 -23.20 15.27 -25.32
N PHE A 82 -21.98 15.46 -24.82
CA PHE A 82 -21.16 14.43 -24.21
C PHE A 82 -20.50 14.93 -22.92
N ASN A 83 -20.95 14.40 -21.78
CA ASN A 83 -20.30 14.61 -20.49
C ASN A 83 -19.32 13.47 -20.18
N HIS A 84 -18.02 13.77 -20.21
CA HIS A 84 -16.97 12.79 -19.94
C HIS A 84 -16.95 12.24 -18.50
N GLN A 85 -17.54 12.95 -17.54
CA GLN A 85 -17.67 12.48 -16.15
C GLN A 85 -18.78 11.44 -16.03
N ASN A 86 -19.81 11.53 -16.88
CA ASN A 86 -20.95 10.62 -16.94
C ASN A 86 -21.22 10.16 -18.39
N PRO A 87 -20.28 9.44 -19.04
CA PRO A 87 -20.28 9.23 -20.50
C PRO A 87 -21.44 8.40 -21.03
N SER A 88 -22.10 7.61 -20.17
CA SER A 88 -23.28 6.80 -20.51
C SER A 88 -24.61 7.47 -20.17
N SER A 89 -24.60 8.71 -19.69
CA SER A 89 -25.82 9.38 -19.25
C SER A 89 -26.80 9.59 -20.40
N PRO A 90 -28.03 9.04 -20.33
CA PRO A 90 -29.05 9.27 -21.35
C PRO A 90 -29.54 10.73 -21.35
N LEU A 91 -29.30 11.47 -20.26
CA LEU A 91 -29.72 12.87 -20.08
C LEU A 91 -28.94 13.86 -20.94
N MET A 92 -27.95 13.38 -21.70
CA MET A 92 -27.24 14.21 -22.68
C MET A 92 -27.99 14.35 -24.00
N LEU A 93 -29.01 13.51 -24.25
CA LEU A 93 -29.98 13.67 -25.33
C LEU A 93 -31.24 14.33 -24.77
N VAL A 94 -31.59 15.51 -25.28
CA VAL A 94 -32.76 16.28 -24.82
C VAL A 94 -33.60 16.73 -26.00
N GLN A 95 -34.91 16.83 -25.79
CA GLN A 95 -35.89 17.12 -26.84
C GLN A 95 -36.94 18.10 -26.33
N ALA A 96 -37.33 19.03 -27.20
CA ALA A 96 -38.44 19.93 -26.96
C ALA A 96 -39.36 19.99 -28.19
N GLU A 97 -40.65 19.80 -27.95
CA GLU A 97 -41.71 19.96 -28.95
C GLU A 97 -42.30 21.39 -28.86
N PRO A 98 -42.93 21.92 -29.94
CA PRO A 98 -43.62 23.21 -29.88
C PRO A 98 -44.71 23.21 -28.79
N GLN A 99 -45.33 24.34 -28.49
CA GLN A 99 -46.58 24.38 -27.70
C GLN A 99 -47.78 24.85 -28.52
N THR A 100 -47.53 25.73 -29.48
CA THR A 100 -48.49 26.47 -30.30
C THR A 100 -48.44 26.09 -31.78
N LEU A 101 -47.28 25.61 -32.27
CA LEU A 101 -47.09 25.19 -33.67
C LEU A 101 -47.35 23.68 -33.85
N ARG A 102 -48.61 23.25 -33.78
CA ARG A 102 -49.03 21.84 -33.95
C ARG A 102 -49.62 21.56 -35.33
N HIS A 103 -49.06 20.62 -36.07
CA HIS A 103 -49.61 20.17 -37.35
C HIS A 103 -49.03 18.80 -37.73
N ALA A 104 -49.87 17.86 -38.18
CA ALA A 104 -49.45 16.48 -38.46
C ALA A 104 -48.24 16.34 -39.41
N ARG A 105 -48.07 17.28 -40.35
CA ARG A 105 -46.90 17.31 -41.26
C ARG A 105 -45.63 17.88 -40.62
N LEU A 106 -45.75 18.67 -39.56
CA LEU A 106 -44.63 19.24 -38.81
C LEU A 106 -44.13 18.27 -37.75
N ASP A 107 -45.02 17.49 -37.12
CA ASP A 107 -44.68 16.59 -36.01
C ASP A 107 -43.58 15.56 -36.35
N ALA A 108 -43.40 15.24 -37.63
CA ALA A 108 -42.34 14.34 -38.13
C ALA A 108 -41.00 15.04 -38.45
N THR A 109 -40.90 16.37 -38.29
CA THR A 109 -39.70 17.15 -38.64
C THR A 109 -38.87 17.47 -37.40
N GLU A 110 -37.55 17.53 -37.56
CA GLU A 110 -36.59 17.69 -36.47
C GLU A 110 -35.47 18.65 -36.84
N ARG A 111 -35.09 19.53 -35.90
CA ARG A 111 -33.78 20.17 -35.89
C ARG A 111 -32.91 19.48 -34.85
N PHE A 112 -31.90 18.74 -35.31
CA PHE A 112 -30.92 18.08 -34.47
C PHE A 112 -29.60 18.85 -34.46
N GLU A 113 -29.04 19.10 -33.27
CA GLU A 113 -27.72 19.69 -33.13
C GLU A 113 -26.88 18.93 -32.08
N HIS A 114 -25.68 18.50 -32.47
CA HIS A 114 -24.68 18.03 -31.52
C HIS A 114 -23.83 19.21 -31.07
N GLN A 115 -24.02 19.69 -29.84
CA GLN A 115 -23.29 20.87 -29.34
C GLN A 115 -22.45 20.51 -28.10
N SER A 116 -21.69 21.50 -27.61
CA SER A 116 -21.02 21.50 -26.31
C SER A 116 -21.61 22.63 -25.46
N LEU A 117 -22.90 22.54 -25.17
CA LEU A 117 -23.67 23.59 -24.48
C LEU A 117 -23.96 23.28 -23.03
N TYR A 118 -24.01 22.00 -22.62
CA TYR A 118 -24.44 21.62 -21.29
C TYR A 118 -23.81 20.30 -20.82
N ASP A 119 -23.44 20.27 -19.54
CA ASP A 119 -22.98 19.05 -18.85
C ASP A 119 -24.09 18.35 -18.06
N HIS A 120 -25.27 18.99 -17.96
CA HIS A 120 -26.43 18.54 -17.20
C HIS A 120 -27.71 18.58 -18.04
N GLY A 121 -28.53 17.53 -17.93
CA GLY A 121 -29.75 17.40 -18.73
C GLY A 121 -30.79 18.50 -18.49
N ASP A 122 -30.87 19.06 -17.28
CA ASP A 122 -31.82 20.13 -16.96
C ASP A 122 -31.53 21.42 -17.75
N ASP A 123 -30.24 21.77 -17.89
CA ASP A 123 -29.83 22.90 -18.73
C ASP A 123 -30.10 22.59 -20.21
N GLY A 124 -29.81 21.37 -20.67
CA GLY A 124 -30.15 20.92 -22.02
C GLY A 124 -31.64 21.04 -22.33
N ASN A 125 -32.51 20.58 -21.43
CA ASN A 125 -33.96 20.70 -21.54
C ASN A 125 -34.41 22.18 -21.55
N ARG A 126 -33.77 23.03 -20.76
CA ARG A 126 -34.01 24.49 -20.79
C ARG A 126 -33.66 25.08 -22.15
N TYR A 127 -32.47 24.80 -22.67
CA TYR A 127 -32.02 25.32 -23.96
C TYR A 127 -32.84 24.81 -25.15
N ALA A 128 -33.20 23.52 -25.18
CA ALA A 128 -34.04 22.96 -26.23
C ALA A 128 -35.42 23.65 -26.25
N ARG A 129 -36.02 23.89 -25.07
CA ARG A 129 -37.29 24.62 -24.94
C ARG A 129 -37.18 26.07 -25.38
N ILE A 130 -36.12 26.78 -25.01
CA ILE A 130 -35.87 28.17 -25.45
C ILE A 130 -35.73 28.21 -26.98
N ALA A 131 -34.97 27.29 -27.56
CA ALA A 131 -34.76 27.21 -29.00
C ALA A 131 -36.07 26.89 -29.74
N MET A 132 -36.92 26.01 -29.19
CA MET A 132 -38.24 25.72 -29.73
C MET A 132 -39.17 26.94 -29.64
N GLN A 133 -39.21 27.63 -28.49
CA GLN A 133 -39.98 28.87 -28.34
C GLN A 133 -39.53 29.97 -29.32
N ALA A 134 -38.23 30.05 -29.61
CA ALA A 134 -37.70 30.98 -30.62
C ALA A 134 -38.19 30.64 -32.03
N GLU A 135 -38.27 29.35 -32.39
CA GLU A 135 -38.88 28.90 -33.65
C GLU A 135 -40.36 29.27 -33.71
N GLU A 136 -41.12 29.06 -32.63
CA GLU A 136 -42.55 29.40 -32.58
C GLU A 136 -42.81 30.90 -32.71
N ALA A 137 -42.02 31.73 -32.03
CA ALA A 137 -42.09 33.18 -32.11
C ALA A 137 -41.70 33.75 -33.50
N GLN A 138 -40.99 32.97 -34.32
CA GLN A 138 -40.77 33.30 -35.73
C GLN A 138 -41.85 32.75 -36.65
N ALA A 139 -42.42 31.60 -36.30
CA ALA A 139 -43.40 30.89 -37.11
C ALA A 139 -44.77 31.58 -37.17
N HIS A 140 -45.12 32.39 -36.17
CA HIS A 140 -46.39 33.12 -36.12
C HIS A 140 -46.17 34.59 -35.79
N ARG A 141 -46.37 35.48 -36.76
CA ARG A 141 -46.17 36.93 -36.59
C ARG A 141 -47.26 37.71 -37.29
N TYR A 142 -47.49 38.93 -36.83
CA TYR A 142 -48.38 39.87 -37.48
C TYR A 142 -47.58 41.08 -37.93
N THR A 143 -47.83 41.56 -39.14
CA THR A 143 -47.21 42.78 -39.66
C THR A 143 -48.29 43.75 -40.07
N GLY A 144 -48.04 45.05 -39.97
CA GLY A 144 -49.08 46.03 -40.24
C GLY A 144 -48.55 47.45 -40.33
N SER A 145 -49.48 48.35 -40.58
CA SER A 145 -49.26 49.79 -40.60
C SER A 145 -50.38 50.54 -39.91
N GLY A 146 -50.09 51.80 -39.57
CA GLY A 146 -51.10 52.70 -39.03
C GLY A 146 -50.54 54.06 -38.64
N TYR A 147 -51.25 54.69 -37.72
CA TYR A 147 -51.01 56.07 -37.27
C TYR A 147 -50.72 56.14 -35.76
N ALA A 148 -50.58 54.99 -35.10
CA ALA A 148 -50.35 54.88 -33.65
C ALA A 148 -48.92 55.28 -33.24
N TRP A 149 -48.66 56.59 -33.11
CA TRP A 149 -47.33 57.15 -32.85
C TRP A 149 -46.68 56.79 -31.51
N ARG A 150 -47.49 56.33 -30.53
CA ARG A 150 -46.99 55.88 -29.22
C ARG A 150 -46.39 54.48 -29.23
N MET A 151 -46.54 53.70 -30.31
CA MET A 151 -45.99 52.35 -30.39
C MET A 151 -44.48 52.34 -30.14
N THR A 152 -44.01 51.41 -29.33
CA THR A 152 -42.58 51.24 -29.00
C THR A 152 -42.30 49.76 -28.72
N THR A 153 -41.07 49.31 -28.97
CA THR A 153 -40.65 47.91 -28.75
C THR A 153 -40.56 47.52 -27.26
N ALA A 154 -40.82 48.45 -26.34
CA ALA A 154 -40.98 48.16 -24.91
C ALA A 154 -42.45 47.89 -24.53
N GLY A 155 -43.35 47.93 -25.50
CA GLY A 155 -44.79 48.01 -25.27
C GLY A 155 -45.59 46.79 -25.74
N SER A 156 -46.74 46.58 -25.10
CA SER A 156 -47.83 45.75 -25.60
C SER A 156 -49.06 46.61 -25.92
N VAL A 157 -49.90 46.15 -26.84
CA VAL A 157 -51.15 46.81 -27.24
C VAL A 157 -52.25 45.78 -27.48
N THR A 158 -53.49 46.11 -27.11
CA THR A 158 -54.67 45.33 -27.46
C THR A 158 -55.26 45.82 -28.77
N VAL A 159 -55.34 44.98 -29.80
CA VAL A 159 -56.06 45.33 -31.04
C VAL A 159 -57.56 45.16 -30.82
N ALA A 160 -58.36 46.13 -31.23
CA ALA A 160 -59.82 46.09 -31.17
C ALA A 160 -60.46 46.40 -32.53
N ASN A 161 -61.71 45.99 -32.73
CA ASN A 161 -62.51 46.19 -33.95
C ASN A 161 -61.94 45.57 -35.24
N HIS A 162 -61.04 44.60 -35.15
CA HIS A 162 -60.58 43.85 -36.30
C HIS A 162 -61.67 42.89 -36.81
N PRO A 163 -61.94 42.80 -38.12
CA PRO A 163 -63.03 41.97 -38.67
C PRO A 163 -62.86 40.48 -38.39
N VAL A 164 -61.62 39.98 -38.36
CA VAL A 164 -61.30 38.64 -37.85
C VAL A 164 -61.25 38.68 -36.33
N MET A 165 -62.22 38.03 -35.66
CA MET A 165 -62.37 38.05 -34.21
C MET A 165 -61.11 37.60 -33.46
N ALA A 166 -60.43 36.55 -33.93
CA ALA A 166 -59.21 36.02 -33.31
C ALA A 166 -58.04 37.02 -33.27
N ASN A 167 -58.06 38.06 -34.11
CA ASN A 167 -57.02 39.09 -34.11
C ASN A 167 -57.26 40.20 -33.05
N ASN A 168 -58.42 40.21 -32.38
CA ASN A 168 -58.73 41.16 -31.31
C ASN A 168 -58.18 40.66 -29.97
N GLN A 169 -56.87 40.79 -29.79
CA GLN A 169 -56.13 40.29 -28.63
C GLN A 169 -54.98 41.24 -28.28
N GLU A 170 -54.28 40.94 -27.17
CA GLU A 170 -53.06 41.65 -26.79
C GLU A 170 -51.85 41.13 -27.59
N TYR A 171 -51.01 42.06 -28.02
CA TYR A 171 -49.77 41.78 -28.73
C TYR A 171 -48.57 42.47 -28.09
N ALA A 172 -47.44 41.78 -28.04
CA ALA A 172 -46.13 42.39 -27.86
C ALA A 172 -45.69 43.06 -29.17
N ILE A 173 -45.13 44.27 -29.08
CA ILE A 173 -44.54 44.97 -30.24
C ILE A 173 -43.08 44.55 -30.36
N LEU A 174 -42.76 43.76 -31.40
CA LEU A 174 -41.40 43.29 -31.67
C LEU A 174 -40.57 44.27 -32.51
N HIS A 175 -41.24 45.04 -33.36
CA HIS A 175 -40.60 46.03 -34.22
C HIS A 175 -41.57 47.18 -34.48
N VAL A 176 -41.06 48.40 -34.52
CA VAL A 176 -41.77 49.57 -35.01
C VAL A 176 -40.81 50.45 -35.80
N ARG A 177 -41.26 50.92 -36.96
CA ARG A 177 -40.59 51.93 -37.77
C ARG A 177 -41.53 53.10 -37.91
N HIS A 178 -41.10 54.25 -37.42
CA HIS A 178 -41.84 55.52 -37.48
C HIS A 178 -41.39 56.32 -38.70
N GLU A 179 -42.33 56.83 -39.46
CA GLU A 179 -42.13 57.71 -40.61
C GLU A 179 -42.94 58.99 -40.38
N ALA A 180 -42.26 60.11 -40.21
CA ALA A 180 -42.89 61.41 -40.01
C ALA A 180 -42.28 62.41 -41.00
N VAL A 181 -43.12 63.12 -41.74
CA VAL A 181 -42.69 64.19 -42.64
C VAL A 181 -43.02 65.54 -42.00
N ASN A 182 -42.02 66.41 -41.93
CA ASN A 182 -42.21 67.78 -41.50
C ASN A 182 -41.96 68.72 -42.69
N ASP A 183 -43.03 69.26 -43.29
CA ASP A 183 -42.93 70.31 -44.30
C ASP A 183 -43.16 71.68 -43.65
N TYR A 184 -42.06 72.29 -43.16
CA TYR A 184 -42.07 73.61 -42.52
C TYR A 184 -42.60 74.74 -43.43
N THR A 185 -42.78 74.51 -44.75
CA THR A 185 -43.12 75.56 -45.72
C THR A 185 -44.59 75.61 -46.11
N GLN A 186 -45.39 74.58 -45.81
CA GLN A 186 -46.81 74.52 -46.14
C GLN A 186 -47.71 74.64 -44.90
N HIS A 187 -48.31 75.82 -44.71
CA HIS A 187 -49.17 76.13 -43.55
C HIS A 187 -50.50 75.35 -43.51
N ALA A 188 -50.80 74.50 -44.50
CA ALA A 188 -52.07 73.79 -44.64
C ALA A 188 -51.93 72.26 -44.85
N ALA A 189 -50.72 71.71 -44.82
CA ALA A 189 -50.53 70.27 -45.01
C ALA A 189 -50.79 69.49 -43.71
N LYS A 190 -51.72 68.53 -43.75
CA LYS A 190 -51.91 67.50 -42.71
C LYS A 190 -50.57 66.76 -42.54
N MET A 191 -49.94 66.82 -41.37
CA MET A 191 -48.66 66.15 -41.12
C MET A 191 -48.84 64.63 -41.30
N PRO A 192 -48.29 64.00 -42.36
CA PRO A 192 -48.46 62.58 -42.55
C PRO A 192 -47.48 61.86 -41.62
N TYR A 193 -48.01 61.32 -40.53
CA TYR A 193 -47.33 60.33 -39.71
C TYR A 193 -47.80 58.94 -40.13
N ARG A 194 -46.87 57.99 -40.23
CA ARG A 194 -47.18 56.58 -40.41
C ARG A 194 -46.20 55.73 -39.62
N ASN A 195 -46.63 54.57 -39.16
CA ASN A 195 -45.71 53.51 -38.77
C ASN A 195 -45.96 52.22 -39.52
N SER A 196 -44.93 51.40 -39.54
CA SER A 196 -45.02 49.96 -39.80
C SER A 196 -44.50 49.21 -38.59
N PHE A 197 -45.12 48.07 -38.28
CA PHE A 197 -44.82 47.32 -37.07
C PHE A 197 -44.88 45.81 -37.29
N ALA A 198 -44.21 45.07 -36.39
CA ALA A 198 -44.37 43.63 -36.25
C ALA A 198 -44.83 43.30 -34.83
N LEU A 199 -45.88 42.49 -34.74
CA LEU A 199 -46.54 42.10 -33.51
C LEU A 199 -46.45 40.59 -33.30
N LEU A 200 -46.43 40.18 -32.03
CA LEU A 200 -46.53 38.79 -31.59
C LEU A 200 -47.68 38.70 -30.58
N PRO A 201 -48.62 37.74 -30.71
CA PRO A 201 -49.63 37.50 -29.69
C PRO A 201 -48.99 37.35 -28.30
N GLN A 202 -49.52 38.05 -27.30
CA GLN A 202 -48.88 38.15 -25.97
C GLN A 202 -48.74 36.79 -25.28
N ASN A 203 -49.59 35.82 -25.62
CA ASN A 203 -49.57 34.45 -25.10
C ASN A 203 -48.51 33.53 -25.74
N ILE A 204 -47.89 33.92 -26.87
CA ILE A 204 -46.79 33.17 -27.49
C ILE A 204 -45.48 33.68 -26.89
N PRO A 205 -44.71 32.86 -26.14
CA PRO A 205 -43.48 33.30 -25.52
C PRO A 205 -42.48 33.81 -26.57
N TYR A 206 -42.06 35.06 -26.47
CA TYR A 206 -40.99 35.58 -27.29
C TYR A 206 -39.65 35.04 -26.79
N ARG A 207 -38.83 34.54 -27.71
CA ARG A 207 -37.41 34.29 -27.53
C ARG A 207 -36.66 34.85 -28.72
N ALA A 208 -35.52 35.49 -28.46
CA ALA A 208 -34.65 35.93 -29.53
C ALA A 208 -34.04 34.70 -30.23
N PRO A 209 -33.94 34.69 -31.57
CA PRO A 209 -33.13 33.69 -32.25
C PRO A 209 -31.65 33.82 -31.89
N ARG A 210 -30.94 32.68 -31.89
CA ARG A 210 -29.48 32.60 -31.72
C ARG A 210 -28.76 33.09 -32.99
N ASN A 211 -28.78 34.40 -33.21
CA ASN A 211 -28.18 35.04 -34.38
C ASN A 211 -26.75 35.52 -34.13
N THR A 212 -26.41 35.83 -32.88
CA THR A 212 -25.08 36.32 -32.52
C THR A 212 -24.09 35.16 -32.53
N PRO A 213 -23.07 35.16 -33.42
CA PRO A 213 -22.17 34.01 -33.56
C PRO A 213 -21.38 33.74 -32.27
N LYS A 214 -21.28 32.46 -31.87
CA LYS A 214 -20.32 32.03 -30.84
C LYS A 214 -18.90 32.12 -31.43
N PRO A 215 -17.91 32.67 -30.70
CA PRO A 215 -16.53 32.68 -31.17
C PRO A 215 -15.99 31.26 -31.35
N VAL A 216 -15.15 31.06 -32.36
CA VAL A 216 -14.58 29.76 -32.73
C VAL A 216 -13.06 29.85 -32.74
N ILE A 217 -12.39 28.87 -32.14
CA ILE A 217 -10.95 28.67 -32.23
C ILE A 217 -10.66 27.60 -33.29
N HIS A 218 -10.07 28.00 -34.40
CA HIS A 218 -9.88 27.14 -35.57
C HIS A 218 -8.72 26.13 -35.46
N GLY A 219 -7.84 26.25 -34.46
CA GLY A 219 -6.65 25.42 -34.34
C GLY A 219 -6.20 25.24 -32.89
N THR A 220 -5.02 24.68 -32.70
CA THR A 220 -4.46 24.55 -31.35
C THR A 220 -3.94 25.88 -30.83
N GLN A 221 -3.93 26.01 -29.51
CA GLN A 221 -3.33 27.12 -28.78
C GLN A 221 -2.33 26.58 -27.76
N SER A 222 -1.20 27.25 -27.58
CA SER A 222 -0.32 26.96 -26.45
C SER A 222 -0.90 27.54 -25.16
N ALA A 223 -0.71 26.80 -24.07
CA ALA A 223 -1.03 27.24 -22.72
C ALA A 223 0.00 26.68 -21.73
N ILE A 224 0.12 27.33 -20.58
CA ILE A 224 1.02 26.92 -19.51
C ILE A 224 0.21 26.22 -18.43
N VAL A 225 0.71 25.09 -17.94
CA VAL A 225 0.09 24.37 -16.82
C VAL A 225 0.30 25.16 -15.54
N VAL A 226 -0.75 25.37 -14.76
CA VAL A 226 -0.74 26.20 -13.54
C VAL A 226 -1.31 25.45 -12.34
N GLY A 227 -0.98 25.94 -11.15
CA GLY A 227 -1.46 25.39 -9.89
C GLY A 227 -0.92 26.16 -8.68
N PRO A 228 -1.26 25.70 -7.46
CA PRO A 228 -0.91 26.39 -6.22
C PRO A 228 0.60 26.60 -6.07
N LYS A 229 0.97 27.73 -5.46
CA LYS A 229 2.36 28.08 -5.17
C LYS A 229 3.05 26.98 -4.34
N GLY A 230 4.26 26.60 -4.74
CA GLY A 230 5.08 25.59 -4.05
C GLY A 230 4.81 24.15 -4.48
N GLU A 231 3.79 23.92 -5.32
CA GLU A 231 3.54 22.63 -5.94
C GLU A 231 4.24 22.49 -7.30
N GLN A 232 4.53 21.25 -7.68
CA GLN A 232 5.03 20.91 -9.02
C GLN A 232 3.96 20.23 -9.89
N ILE A 233 2.93 19.67 -9.27
CA ILE A 233 1.87 18.90 -9.93
C ILE A 233 0.53 19.35 -9.35
N HIS A 234 -0.43 19.67 -10.21
CA HIS A 234 -1.80 19.99 -9.80
C HIS A 234 -2.79 19.32 -10.75
N THR A 235 -3.42 18.25 -10.27
CA THR A 235 -4.29 17.37 -11.07
C THR A 235 -5.42 16.78 -10.25
N ASN A 236 -6.56 16.52 -10.89
CA ASN A 236 -7.66 15.73 -10.34
C ASN A 236 -7.65 14.26 -10.85
N GLY A 237 -6.51 13.79 -11.37
CA GLY A 237 -6.29 12.42 -11.85
C GLY A 237 -5.97 12.37 -13.35
N SER A 238 -6.78 13.04 -14.18
CA SER A 238 -6.61 13.05 -15.65
C SER A 238 -6.69 14.45 -16.28
N CYS A 239 -6.99 15.46 -15.47
CA CYS A 239 -7.05 16.86 -15.89
C CYS A 239 -5.99 17.70 -15.18
N VAL A 240 -5.62 18.82 -15.79
CA VAL A 240 -4.80 19.87 -15.20
C VAL A 240 -5.48 21.22 -15.40
N LYS A 241 -4.95 22.26 -14.78
CA LYS A 241 -5.40 23.64 -14.98
C LYS A 241 -4.39 24.40 -15.82
N LEU A 242 -4.87 25.31 -16.66
CA LEU A 242 -4.04 26.02 -17.63
C LEU A 242 -4.21 27.53 -17.53
N HIS A 243 -3.17 28.24 -17.90
CA HIS A 243 -3.22 29.66 -18.20
C HIS A 243 -2.92 29.86 -19.68
N PHE A 244 -3.90 30.39 -20.41
CA PHE A 244 -3.74 30.71 -21.82
C PHE A 244 -2.95 32.00 -21.99
N LEU A 245 -2.11 32.07 -23.02
CA LEU A 245 -1.20 33.23 -23.22
C LEU A 245 -1.92 34.55 -23.54
N TRP A 246 -3.19 34.48 -23.92
CA TRP A 246 -4.05 35.66 -24.16
C TRP A 246 -4.87 36.07 -22.92
N ASP A 247 -4.82 35.28 -21.83
CA ASP A 247 -5.46 35.66 -20.56
C ASP A 247 -4.62 36.72 -19.85
N ARG A 248 -5.19 37.93 -19.74
CA ARG A 248 -4.55 39.10 -19.12
C ARG A 248 -4.95 39.32 -17.67
N ARG A 249 -5.95 38.58 -17.17
CA ARG A 249 -6.56 38.80 -15.85
C ARG A 249 -6.25 37.68 -14.88
N GLY A 250 -5.81 36.53 -15.39
CA GLY A 250 -5.55 35.38 -14.57
C GLY A 250 -4.36 35.54 -13.61
N GLN A 251 -4.45 34.89 -12.45
CA GLN A 251 -3.47 34.90 -11.38
C GLN A 251 -2.35 33.87 -11.59
N MET A 252 -2.49 32.97 -12.56
CA MET A 252 -1.55 31.88 -12.85
C MET A 252 -1.33 30.87 -11.69
N ASP A 253 -2.21 30.88 -10.69
CA ASP A 253 -2.20 29.93 -9.56
C ASP A 253 -3.23 28.79 -9.74
N GLY A 254 -3.99 28.82 -10.84
CA GLY A 254 -5.02 27.84 -11.17
C GLY A 254 -6.36 28.07 -10.46
N SER A 255 -6.53 29.12 -9.65
CA SER A 255 -7.83 29.42 -9.01
C SER A 255 -8.91 29.85 -10.01
N ASP A 256 -8.49 30.36 -11.15
CA ASP A 256 -9.22 31.03 -12.23
C ASP A 256 -9.33 30.20 -13.52
N SER A 257 -8.90 28.94 -13.47
CA SER A 257 -9.01 27.97 -14.57
C SER A 257 -9.92 26.81 -14.20
N MET A 258 -10.64 26.29 -15.20
CA MET A 258 -11.33 25.00 -15.12
C MET A 258 -10.36 23.82 -15.20
N TRP A 259 -10.85 22.62 -14.92
CA TRP A 259 -10.12 21.38 -15.16
C TRP A 259 -10.19 21.00 -16.64
N ILE A 260 -9.04 20.80 -17.27
CA ILE A 260 -8.92 20.50 -18.69
C ILE A 260 -8.31 19.11 -18.87
N ARG A 261 -9.02 18.26 -19.62
CA ARG A 261 -8.61 16.87 -19.86
C ARG A 261 -7.28 16.81 -20.62
N VAL A 262 -6.46 15.83 -20.24
CA VAL A 262 -5.17 15.56 -20.88
C VAL A 262 -5.26 14.31 -21.75
N SER A 263 -5.03 14.47 -23.06
CA SER A 263 -4.81 13.34 -23.97
C SER A 263 -3.61 12.51 -23.49
N GLN A 264 -3.81 11.20 -23.41
CA GLN A 264 -2.81 10.24 -22.98
C GLN A 264 -2.34 9.41 -24.18
N PRO A 265 -1.09 8.92 -24.20
CA PRO A 265 -0.60 8.07 -25.30
C PRO A 265 -1.45 6.82 -25.52
N TRP A 266 -2.01 6.24 -24.44
CA TRP A 266 -2.88 5.08 -24.49
C TRP A 266 -3.82 5.07 -23.27
N ALA A 267 -5.14 5.07 -23.47
CA ALA A 267 -6.11 5.14 -22.38
C ALA A 267 -7.20 4.07 -22.51
N GLY A 268 -7.23 3.13 -21.56
CA GLY A 268 -8.24 2.08 -21.46
C GLY A 268 -8.88 2.02 -20.06
N ALA A 269 -9.82 1.09 -19.88
CA ALA A 269 -10.54 0.92 -18.62
C ALA A 269 -9.64 0.27 -17.54
N GLY A 270 -8.93 1.10 -16.77
CA GLY A 270 -8.02 0.66 -15.71
C GLY A 270 -6.63 0.22 -16.20
N TRP A 271 -6.29 0.52 -17.46
CA TRP A 271 -5.00 0.18 -18.07
C TRP A 271 -4.61 1.26 -19.10
N GLY A 272 -3.31 1.38 -19.42
CA GLY A 272 -2.81 2.35 -20.40
C GLY A 272 -1.49 2.99 -20.01
N ALA A 273 -1.13 4.08 -20.67
CA ALA A 273 0.03 4.91 -20.38
C ALA A 273 -0.43 6.30 -19.95
N ALA A 274 0.01 6.77 -18.78
CA ALA A 274 -0.39 8.05 -18.23
C ALA A 274 0.83 8.90 -17.83
N ALA A 275 0.86 10.14 -18.27
CA ALA A 275 1.85 11.12 -17.84
C ALA A 275 1.15 12.46 -17.66
N ILE A 276 1.11 13.02 -16.45
CA ILE A 276 0.43 14.31 -16.22
C ILE A 276 1.42 15.47 -16.42
N PRO A 277 1.06 16.50 -17.23
CA PRO A 277 1.84 17.73 -17.34
C PRO A 277 2.04 18.38 -15.97
N ARG A 278 3.26 18.83 -15.70
CA ARG A 278 3.62 19.52 -14.45
C ARG A 278 3.40 21.03 -14.58
N ILE A 279 3.23 21.70 -13.43
CA ILE A 279 3.12 23.16 -13.37
C ILE A 279 4.36 23.78 -14.07
N GLY A 280 4.11 24.78 -14.91
CA GLY A 280 5.09 25.46 -15.75
C GLY A 280 5.23 24.86 -17.15
N GLN A 281 4.83 23.60 -17.39
CA GLN A 281 5.00 22.97 -18.70
C GLN A 281 4.08 23.58 -19.76
N GLU A 282 4.58 23.69 -20.99
CA GLU A 282 3.79 24.09 -22.15
C GLU A 282 3.01 22.90 -22.73
N VAL A 283 1.73 23.15 -23.00
CA VAL A 283 0.81 22.18 -23.61
C VAL A 283 0.13 22.77 -24.84
N LEU A 284 -0.22 21.90 -25.79
CA LEU A 284 -1.05 22.24 -26.94
C LEU A 284 -2.50 21.88 -26.64
N VAL A 285 -3.39 22.87 -26.74
CA VAL A 285 -4.81 22.75 -26.43
C VAL A 285 -5.61 22.83 -27.72
N SER A 286 -6.41 21.80 -27.99
CA SER A 286 -7.47 21.82 -28.99
C SER A 286 -8.81 22.15 -28.34
N PHE A 287 -9.79 22.54 -29.15
CA PHE A 287 -11.11 22.95 -28.70
C PHE A 287 -12.15 22.13 -29.47
N ASN A 288 -12.97 21.36 -28.77
CA ASN A 288 -13.95 20.49 -29.42
C ASN A 288 -14.94 21.34 -30.21
N GLN A 289 -15.13 21.05 -31.50
CA GLN A 289 -15.89 21.89 -32.44
C GLN A 289 -15.40 23.35 -32.54
N GLY A 290 -14.17 23.63 -32.09
CA GLY A 290 -13.62 24.97 -31.98
C GLY A 290 -14.21 25.80 -30.84
N ASP A 291 -14.96 25.20 -29.91
CA ASP A 291 -15.59 25.90 -28.81
C ASP A 291 -14.58 26.34 -27.74
N PRO A 292 -14.37 27.65 -27.49
CA PRO A 292 -13.46 28.14 -26.46
C PRO A 292 -13.76 27.62 -25.05
N ASP A 293 -15.00 27.20 -24.79
CA ASP A 293 -15.45 26.69 -23.49
C ASP A 293 -15.22 25.18 -23.34
N ASN A 294 -14.83 24.47 -24.42
CA ASN A 294 -14.58 23.01 -24.40
C ASN A 294 -13.14 22.64 -24.82
N PRO A 295 -12.12 23.04 -24.02
CA PRO A 295 -10.72 22.73 -24.30
C PRO A 295 -10.34 21.28 -23.96
N VAL A 296 -9.38 20.74 -24.69
CA VAL A 296 -8.71 19.47 -24.43
C VAL A 296 -7.23 19.56 -24.79
N ILE A 297 -6.35 19.11 -23.89
CA ILE A 297 -4.91 19.07 -24.17
C ILE A 297 -4.63 17.90 -25.09
N VAL A 298 -4.06 18.17 -26.26
CA VAL A 298 -3.78 17.17 -27.29
C VAL A 298 -2.29 16.87 -27.47
N GLY A 299 -1.42 17.71 -26.90
CA GLY A 299 0.02 17.55 -27.05
C GLY A 299 0.83 18.36 -26.06
N ARG A 300 2.15 18.20 -26.14
CA ARG A 300 3.15 18.88 -25.32
C ARG A 300 4.33 19.20 -26.20
N VAL A 301 5.01 20.29 -25.88
CA VAL A 301 6.18 20.72 -26.60
C VAL A 301 7.26 21.15 -25.62
N PHE A 302 8.51 20.90 -25.99
CA PHE A 302 9.65 21.54 -25.35
C PHE A 302 9.78 22.98 -25.87
N ASN A 303 10.33 23.86 -25.06
CA ASN A 303 10.57 25.26 -25.42
C ASN A 303 11.92 25.74 -24.90
N GLY A 304 12.23 27.03 -25.07
CA GLY A 304 13.53 27.59 -24.71
C GLY A 304 13.86 27.52 -23.21
N GLU A 305 12.86 27.48 -22.35
CA GLU A 305 13.05 27.33 -20.89
C GLU A 305 13.05 25.86 -20.46
N GLN A 306 12.32 25.01 -21.20
CA GLN A 306 12.18 23.58 -20.93
C GLN A 306 12.65 22.79 -22.14
N GLY A 307 13.98 22.66 -22.25
CA GLY A 307 14.62 22.00 -23.38
C GLY A 307 14.37 20.50 -23.45
N ASN A 308 14.59 19.95 -24.64
CA ASN A 308 14.59 18.52 -24.86
C ASN A 308 15.72 17.85 -24.03
N PRO A 309 15.43 16.81 -23.21
CA PRO A 309 16.44 16.12 -22.41
C PRO A 309 17.40 15.26 -23.24
N TYR A 310 17.05 14.97 -24.50
CA TYR A 310 17.89 14.23 -25.44
C TYR A 310 18.55 15.21 -26.42
N HIS A 311 19.74 14.85 -26.91
CA HIS A 311 20.71 15.71 -27.61
C HIS A 311 20.11 16.75 -28.60
N GLY A 312 20.88 17.81 -28.86
CA GLY A 312 20.54 18.87 -29.81
C GLY A 312 20.33 18.40 -31.26
N ALA A 313 20.44 19.30 -32.24
CA ALA A 313 19.91 19.16 -33.61
C ALA A 313 20.22 17.85 -34.39
N ALA A 314 21.18 17.03 -33.97
CA ALA A 314 21.49 15.74 -34.59
C ALA A 314 20.39 14.68 -34.42
N GLY A 315 19.59 14.72 -33.34
CA GLY A 315 18.40 13.87 -33.18
C GLY A 315 18.63 12.34 -33.10
N GLN A 316 19.86 11.88 -32.81
CA GLN A 316 20.24 10.46 -32.80
C GLN A 316 19.96 9.74 -31.47
N THR A 317 19.36 10.42 -30.50
CA THR A 317 19.06 9.86 -29.18
C THR A 317 17.64 10.19 -28.81
N MET A 318 16.92 9.21 -28.30
CA MET A 318 15.53 9.37 -27.87
C MET A 318 15.25 8.51 -26.63
N GLY A 319 14.12 8.76 -25.99
CA GLY A 319 13.74 7.98 -24.82
C GLY A 319 12.61 8.62 -24.03
N ILE A 320 12.43 8.09 -22.82
CA ILE A 320 11.54 8.63 -21.81
C ILE A 320 12.35 8.84 -20.53
N LYS A 321 12.42 10.10 -20.07
CA LYS A 321 13.10 10.50 -18.85
C LYS A 321 12.11 11.17 -17.90
N SER A 322 12.00 10.64 -16.69
CA SER A 322 11.21 11.25 -15.63
C SER A 322 12.05 12.22 -14.80
N GLN A 323 11.41 12.91 -13.85
CA GLN A 323 12.11 13.69 -12.83
C GLN A 323 11.51 13.38 -11.47
N THR A 324 12.36 13.10 -10.48
CA THR A 324 11.92 12.90 -9.09
C THR A 324 11.08 14.09 -8.62
N HIS A 325 9.87 13.82 -8.12
CA HIS A 325 8.99 14.88 -7.61
C HIS A 325 9.59 15.49 -6.35
N LYS A 326 9.68 16.83 -6.30
CA LYS A 326 10.29 17.58 -5.18
C LYS A 326 11.68 17.07 -4.78
N GLY A 327 12.47 16.56 -5.75
CA GLY A 327 13.81 16.02 -5.50
C GLY A 327 14.68 16.02 -6.75
N GLN A 328 15.87 15.43 -6.63
CA GLN A 328 16.83 15.28 -7.72
C GLN A 328 16.77 13.85 -8.30
N GLY A 329 17.19 13.70 -9.57
CA GLY A 329 17.28 12.40 -10.24
C GLY A 329 16.10 12.04 -11.16
N SER A 330 16.18 10.86 -11.77
CA SER A 330 15.28 10.43 -12.85
C SER A 330 15.25 8.92 -13.03
N ASN A 331 14.10 8.38 -13.42
CA ASN A 331 14.05 7.10 -14.13
C ASN A 331 14.21 7.38 -15.64
N GLU A 332 14.91 6.50 -16.36
CA GLU A 332 15.21 6.73 -17.76
C GLU A 332 15.23 5.43 -18.57
N LEU A 333 14.57 5.45 -19.72
CA LEU A 333 14.77 4.50 -20.82
C LEU A 333 15.24 5.30 -22.02
N ARG A 334 16.46 5.03 -22.49
CA ARG A 334 17.11 5.79 -23.56
C ARG A 334 17.64 4.85 -24.64
N PHE A 335 17.50 5.29 -25.88
CA PHE A 335 18.00 4.64 -27.10
C PHE A 335 18.95 5.61 -27.80
N SER A 336 20.13 5.13 -28.17
CA SER A 336 21.11 5.84 -28.99
C SER A 336 21.29 5.08 -30.30
N ASP A 337 21.06 5.77 -31.42
CA ASP A 337 21.20 5.22 -32.78
C ASP A 337 22.50 5.71 -33.46
N VAL A 338 23.47 6.16 -32.68
CA VAL A 338 24.79 6.55 -33.20
C VAL A 338 25.49 5.34 -33.80
N ASN A 339 25.86 5.41 -35.07
CA ASN A 339 26.46 4.28 -35.78
C ASN A 339 27.78 3.81 -35.13
N GLY A 340 27.85 2.54 -34.74
CA GLY A 340 29.01 1.95 -34.06
C GLY A 340 29.07 2.21 -32.55
N ALA A 341 28.08 2.94 -32.01
CA ALA A 341 27.95 3.25 -30.59
C ALA A 341 26.46 3.20 -30.17
N GLN A 342 25.71 2.26 -30.75
CA GLN A 342 24.31 2.06 -30.40
C GLN A 342 24.18 1.59 -28.95
N GLU A 343 23.16 2.08 -28.25
CA GLU A 343 22.96 1.77 -26.84
C GLU A 343 21.47 1.74 -26.50
N VAL A 344 21.08 0.76 -25.67
CA VAL A 344 19.86 0.80 -24.88
C VAL A 344 20.26 0.98 -23.42
N PHE A 345 19.83 2.08 -22.81
CA PHE A 345 20.12 2.42 -21.43
C PHE A 345 18.84 2.40 -20.59
N LEU A 346 18.85 1.61 -19.52
CA LEU A 346 17.77 1.53 -18.55
C LEU A 346 18.31 1.93 -17.18
N HIS A 347 17.70 2.95 -16.58
CA HIS A 347 18.08 3.48 -15.28
C HIS A 347 16.87 3.63 -14.36
N ALA A 348 16.96 2.98 -13.19
CA ALA A 348 16.04 3.17 -12.09
C ALA A 348 16.71 4.02 -11.00
N GLN A 349 16.06 5.10 -10.58
CA GLN A 349 16.58 6.02 -9.56
C GLN A 349 16.67 5.37 -8.17
N LYS A 350 15.88 4.33 -7.91
CA LYS A 350 15.82 3.64 -6.62
C LYS A 350 15.61 2.13 -6.79
N ASP A 351 14.36 1.68 -6.85
CA ASP A 351 14.01 0.27 -6.91
C ASP A 351 13.65 -0.13 -8.35
N MET A 352 14.21 -1.23 -8.85
CA MET A 352 13.77 -1.89 -10.08
C MET A 352 13.16 -3.24 -9.72
N LYS A 353 11.92 -3.50 -10.17
CA LYS A 353 11.21 -4.77 -9.96
C LYS A 353 10.79 -5.34 -11.30
N THR A 354 11.12 -6.60 -11.53
CA THR A 354 10.74 -7.33 -12.74
C THR A 354 10.00 -8.60 -12.33
N VAL A 355 8.82 -8.84 -12.92
CA VAL A 355 8.00 -10.04 -12.66
C VAL A 355 7.65 -10.68 -14.00
N ILE A 356 8.16 -11.88 -14.24
CA ILE A 356 7.89 -12.68 -15.43
C ILE A 356 6.99 -13.85 -15.01
N LYS A 357 5.90 -14.08 -15.76
CA LYS A 357 4.89 -15.10 -15.40
C LYS A 357 5.11 -16.45 -16.04
N ASP A 358 5.93 -16.52 -17.08
CA ASP A 358 6.20 -17.75 -17.81
C ASP A 358 7.71 -17.94 -17.99
N SER A 359 8.29 -17.34 -19.04
CA SER A 359 9.68 -17.59 -19.42
C SER A 359 10.47 -16.28 -19.62
N GLU A 360 11.72 -16.26 -19.16
CA GLU A 360 12.70 -15.19 -19.42
C GLU A 360 13.92 -15.79 -20.16
N THR A 361 14.43 -15.10 -21.17
CA THR A 361 15.63 -15.50 -21.92
C THR A 361 16.52 -14.30 -22.13
N HIS A 362 17.83 -14.47 -21.96
CA HIS A 362 18.82 -13.41 -22.13
C HIS A 362 20.07 -13.98 -22.81
N THR A 363 20.44 -13.40 -23.95
CA THR A 363 21.61 -13.76 -24.75
C THR A 363 22.51 -12.54 -24.95
N VAL A 364 23.81 -12.71 -24.76
CA VAL A 364 24.84 -11.73 -25.15
C VAL A 364 25.73 -12.42 -26.18
N GLU A 365 25.68 -11.96 -27.43
CA GLU A 365 26.35 -12.65 -28.55
C GLU A 365 27.87 -12.40 -28.60
N ALA A 366 28.30 -11.22 -28.17
CA ALA A 366 29.70 -10.82 -28.20
C ALA A 366 30.02 -9.85 -27.05
N GLY A 367 31.31 -9.79 -26.68
CA GLY A 367 31.78 -8.92 -25.60
C GLY A 367 31.71 -9.57 -24.22
N ALA A 368 31.49 -8.76 -23.19
CA ALA A 368 31.47 -9.18 -21.80
C ALA A 368 30.14 -8.86 -21.13
N ARG A 369 29.69 -9.73 -20.23
CA ARG A 369 28.58 -9.47 -19.32
C ARG A 369 29.13 -9.26 -17.91
N THR A 370 28.95 -8.05 -17.39
CA THR A 370 29.34 -7.71 -16.01
C THR A 370 28.09 -7.50 -15.16
N VAL A 371 28.06 -8.13 -13.99
CA VAL A 371 27.03 -7.93 -12.97
C VAL A 371 27.75 -7.46 -11.70
N SER A 372 27.32 -6.33 -11.13
CA SER A 372 27.98 -5.75 -9.96
C SER A 372 26.96 -5.28 -8.93
N LEU A 373 27.06 -5.81 -7.71
CA LEU A 373 26.37 -5.32 -6.53
C LEU A 373 27.38 -4.63 -5.61
N LEU A 374 27.38 -3.30 -5.62
CA LEU A 374 28.38 -2.53 -4.86
C LEU A 374 28.15 -2.57 -3.34
N LYS A 375 26.89 -2.76 -2.92
CA LYS A 375 26.49 -2.84 -1.51
C LYS A 375 25.20 -3.62 -1.37
N GLY A 376 25.13 -4.49 -0.36
CA GLY A 376 23.95 -5.30 -0.05
C GLY A 376 24.21 -6.78 -0.29
N SER A 377 23.13 -7.54 -0.51
CA SER A 377 23.17 -8.98 -0.71
C SER A 377 22.48 -9.38 -2.01
N GLU A 378 22.98 -10.42 -2.67
CA GLU A 378 22.32 -11.09 -3.79
C GLU A 378 21.81 -12.45 -3.32
N THR A 379 20.55 -12.77 -3.64
CA THR A 379 19.93 -14.06 -3.33
C THR A 379 19.36 -14.66 -4.60
N LYS A 380 19.71 -15.92 -4.88
CA LYS A 380 19.15 -16.71 -5.98
C LYS A 380 18.41 -17.91 -5.41
N GLN A 381 17.13 -18.03 -5.73
CA GLN A 381 16.29 -19.14 -5.26
C GLN A 381 15.59 -19.81 -6.42
N ILE A 382 15.68 -21.14 -6.46
CA ILE A 382 14.91 -22.01 -7.37
C ILE A 382 14.11 -22.93 -6.45
N ALA A 383 12.83 -22.65 -6.28
CA ALA A 383 11.97 -23.43 -5.39
C ALA A 383 11.70 -24.84 -5.95
N GLN A 384 11.64 -24.96 -7.28
CA GLN A 384 11.49 -26.21 -8.00
C GLN A 384 12.27 -26.12 -9.33
N GLY A 385 13.04 -27.16 -9.66
CA GLY A 385 13.89 -27.22 -10.84
C GLY A 385 15.37 -27.38 -10.50
N GLY A 386 16.23 -27.18 -11.49
CA GLY A 386 17.68 -27.28 -11.34
C GLY A 386 18.40 -26.01 -11.78
N LEU A 387 19.64 -25.85 -11.33
CA LEU A 387 20.60 -24.88 -11.84
C LEU A 387 21.68 -25.65 -12.60
N SER A 388 21.93 -25.28 -13.85
CA SER A 388 23.06 -25.77 -14.63
C SER A 388 23.89 -24.59 -15.11
N GLU A 389 25.20 -24.73 -15.04
CA GLU A 389 26.17 -23.75 -15.53
C GLU A 389 27.25 -24.48 -16.32
N THR A 390 27.56 -24.00 -17.51
CA THR A 390 28.63 -24.55 -18.35
C THR A 390 29.61 -23.43 -18.67
N ILE A 391 30.85 -23.60 -18.25
CA ILE A 391 31.93 -22.62 -18.43
C ILE A 391 33.06 -23.33 -19.15
N ALA A 392 33.46 -22.80 -20.32
CA ALA A 392 34.43 -23.46 -21.19
C ALA A 392 35.88 -23.36 -20.69
N LEU A 393 36.19 -22.29 -19.94
CA LEU A 393 37.52 -22.02 -19.43
C LEU A 393 37.51 -22.12 -17.90
N THR A 394 37.47 -20.98 -17.20
CA THR A 394 37.65 -20.92 -15.74
C THR A 394 36.36 -20.52 -15.03
N ARG A 395 36.05 -21.23 -13.95
CA ARG A 395 35.03 -20.85 -12.96
C ARG A 395 35.71 -20.61 -11.61
N ASP A 396 35.81 -19.36 -11.20
CA ASP A 396 36.38 -18.98 -9.90
C ASP A 396 35.30 -18.60 -8.89
N THR A 397 35.55 -18.86 -7.61
CA THR A 397 34.74 -18.36 -6.49
C THR A 397 35.66 -17.86 -5.39
N THR A 398 35.48 -16.60 -4.97
CA THR A 398 36.25 -15.99 -3.88
C THR A 398 35.28 -15.38 -2.87
N ALA A 399 35.37 -15.80 -1.61
CA ALA A 399 34.62 -15.25 -0.49
C ALA A 399 35.37 -15.52 0.82
N ASN A 400 35.09 -14.74 1.86
CA ASN A 400 35.63 -15.01 3.20
C ASN A 400 35.16 -16.37 3.74
N VAL A 401 33.93 -16.77 3.40
CA VAL A 401 33.34 -18.07 3.77
C VAL A 401 32.57 -18.62 2.58
N ILE A 402 32.87 -19.86 2.19
CA ILE A 402 32.13 -20.60 1.16
C ILE A 402 31.45 -21.80 1.84
N ASN A 403 30.12 -21.77 1.92
CA ASN A 403 29.33 -22.85 2.51
C ASN A 403 28.63 -23.64 1.41
N THR A 404 28.92 -24.93 1.32
CA THR A 404 28.20 -25.86 0.44
C THR A 404 27.51 -26.93 1.27
N LYS A 405 26.21 -27.12 1.02
CA LYS A 405 25.39 -28.13 1.70
C LYS A 405 24.58 -28.89 0.67
N ALA A 406 24.59 -30.22 0.78
CA ALA A 406 23.60 -31.06 0.13
C ALA A 406 22.75 -31.69 1.23
N ILE A 407 21.44 -31.50 1.15
CA ILE A 407 20.49 -31.96 2.16
C ILE A 407 19.56 -33.01 1.57
N ALA A 408 19.24 -34.03 2.35
CA ALA A 408 18.16 -34.93 2.00
C ALA A 408 16.82 -34.18 2.11
N SER A 409 15.96 -34.33 1.12
CA SER A 409 14.62 -33.74 1.12
C SER A 409 13.64 -34.67 0.43
N LYS A 410 12.39 -34.24 0.24
CA LYS A 410 11.41 -34.96 -0.60
C LYS A 410 11.91 -35.19 -2.04
N ALA A 411 12.88 -34.39 -2.51
CA ALA A 411 13.48 -34.54 -3.83
C ALA A 411 14.57 -35.63 -3.92
N GLY A 412 14.99 -36.23 -2.78
CA GLY A 412 15.99 -37.28 -2.75
C GLY A 412 17.11 -37.04 -1.72
N PRO A 413 18.13 -37.91 -1.66
CA PRO A 413 19.27 -37.75 -0.77
C PRO A 413 20.12 -36.54 -1.19
N GLY A 414 20.74 -35.89 -0.21
CA GLY A 414 21.73 -34.85 -0.48
C GLY A 414 23.07 -35.49 -0.88
N MET A 415 23.63 -35.10 -2.03
CA MET A 415 24.97 -35.49 -2.47
C MET A 415 25.76 -34.27 -2.94
N GLN A 416 27.00 -34.13 -2.47
CA GLN A 416 28.00 -33.24 -3.08
C GLN A 416 29.00 -34.13 -3.82
N SER A 417 29.14 -33.90 -5.14
CA SER A 417 30.07 -34.65 -5.98
C SER A 417 31.05 -33.68 -6.62
N HIS A 418 32.32 -34.08 -6.63
CA HIS A 418 33.38 -33.37 -7.32
C HIS A 418 34.16 -34.38 -8.16
N GLN A 419 34.34 -34.06 -9.44
CA GLN A 419 35.03 -34.91 -10.40
C GLN A 419 35.95 -34.03 -11.25
N ALA A 420 37.18 -34.49 -11.44
CA ALA A 420 38.16 -33.89 -12.33
C ALA A 420 38.85 -35.00 -13.13
N SER A 421 39.24 -34.72 -14.37
CA SER A 421 40.02 -35.66 -15.21
C SER A 421 41.49 -35.70 -14.82
N ASP A 422 42.05 -34.55 -14.42
CA ASP A 422 43.50 -34.39 -14.30
C ASP A 422 43.94 -34.41 -12.82
N GLY A 423 43.24 -33.66 -11.96
CA GLY A 423 43.52 -33.67 -10.53
C GLY A 423 42.62 -32.75 -9.72
N MET A 424 42.66 -32.93 -8.41
CA MET A 424 41.96 -32.12 -7.41
C MET A 424 42.92 -31.76 -6.28
N GLU A 425 42.85 -30.51 -5.80
CA GLU A 425 43.65 -30.04 -4.68
C GLU A 425 42.76 -29.35 -3.64
N PHE A 426 42.95 -29.69 -2.37
CA PHE A 426 42.42 -28.95 -1.23
C PHE A 426 43.60 -28.40 -0.41
N ARG A 427 43.68 -27.08 -0.27
CA ARG A 427 44.84 -26.41 0.35
C ARG A 427 44.43 -25.48 1.48
N VAL A 428 45.16 -25.57 2.59
CA VAL A 428 45.11 -24.63 3.72
C VAL A 428 46.54 -24.35 4.18
N GLY A 429 47.13 -23.25 3.72
CA GLY A 429 48.55 -22.95 3.96
C GLY A 429 49.46 -24.08 3.45
N GLU A 430 50.27 -24.65 4.35
CA GLU A 430 51.17 -25.79 4.09
C GLU A 430 50.44 -27.15 4.07
N SER A 431 49.18 -27.22 4.50
CA SER A 431 48.37 -28.44 4.43
C SER A 431 47.76 -28.61 3.05
N ILE A 432 48.09 -29.69 2.35
CA ILE A 432 47.63 -29.95 0.98
C ILE A 432 47.14 -31.39 0.88
N VAL A 433 45.94 -31.55 0.33
CA VAL A 433 45.41 -32.84 -0.13
C VAL A 433 45.33 -32.80 -1.64
N THR A 434 46.07 -33.67 -2.32
CA THR A 434 46.06 -33.78 -3.79
C THR A 434 45.55 -35.15 -4.19
N MET A 435 44.61 -35.18 -5.12
CA MET A 435 44.11 -36.40 -5.77
C MET A 435 44.39 -36.31 -7.26
N THR A 436 44.98 -37.34 -7.82
CA THR A 436 45.29 -37.47 -9.26
C THR A 436 44.92 -38.88 -9.72
N PRO A 437 44.88 -39.17 -11.04
CA PRO A 437 44.73 -40.54 -11.53
C PRO A 437 45.76 -41.53 -10.95
N ASP A 438 46.95 -41.05 -10.56
CA ASP A 438 48.04 -41.89 -10.07
C ASP A 438 48.00 -42.16 -8.55
N GLY A 439 47.21 -41.40 -7.78
CA GLY A 439 47.11 -41.59 -6.33
C GLY A 439 46.62 -40.38 -5.53
N ILE A 440 46.64 -40.54 -4.21
CA ILE A 440 46.21 -39.56 -3.21
C ILE A 440 47.42 -39.19 -2.34
N LYS A 441 47.70 -37.89 -2.20
CA LYS A 441 48.77 -37.35 -1.35
C LYS A 441 48.19 -36.40 -0.30
N LEU A 442 48.57 -36.62 0.97
CA LEU A 442 48.36 -35.69 2.08
C LEU A 442 49.74 -35.11 2.44
N ALA A 443 49.85 -33.80 2.54
CA ALA A 443 51.09 -33.12 2.92
C ALA A 443 50.83 -32.03 3.96
N HIS A 444 51.75 -31.86 4.91
CA HIS A 444 51.80 -30.73 5.84
C HIS A 444 53.28 -30.37 6.10
N GLY A 445 53.77 -29.32 5.44
CA GLY A 445 55.20 -28.97 5.47
C GLY A 445 56.07 -30.15 4.99
N PRO A 446 57.05 -30.62 5.79
CA PRO A 446 57.90 -31.75 5.40
C PRO A 446 57.22 -33.12 5.53
N SER A 447 56.07 -33.22 6.20
CA SER A 447 55.40 -34.50 6.46
C SER A 447 54.43 -34.86 5.33
N THR A 448 54.50 -36.08 4.81
CA THR A 448 53.67 -36.56 3.70
C THR A 448 53.16 -37.99 3.90
N ILE A 449 51.97 -38.26 3.36
CA ILE A 449 51.37 -39.57 3.17
C ILE A 449 51.01 -39.69 1.70
N LEU A 450 51.58 -40.66 0.99
CA LEU A 450 51.27 -40.95 -0.41
C LEU A 450 50.65 -42.34 -0.53
N MET A 451 49.46 -42.43 -1.10
CA MET A 451 48.80 -43.69 -1.46
C MET A 451 48.69 -43.79 -2.98
N ASN A 452 49.23 -44.84 -3.56
CA ASN A 452 49.14 -45.13 -4.99
C ASN A 452 49.02 -46.65 -5.23
N ALA A 453 49.05 -47.07 -6.50
CA ALA A 453 48.95 -48.49 -6.87
C ALA A 453 50.06 -49.38 -6.27
N ASN A 454 51.20 -48.80 -5.88
CA ASN A 454 52.34 -49.54 -5.31
C ASN A 454 52.28 -49.67 -3.79
N GLY A 455 51.52 -48.82 -3.09
CA GLY A 455 51.36 -48.89 -1.63
C GLY A 455 51.11 -47.54 -0.94
N ILE A 456 51.35 -47.52 0.38
CA ILE A 456 51.26 -46.33 1.24
C ILE A 456 52.67 -45.97 1.73
N TYR A 457 53.12 -44.75 1.43
CA TYR A 457 54.42 -44.21 1.83
C TYR A 457 54.19 -43.10 2.86
N LEU A 458 54.93 -43.16 3.97
CA LEU A 458 54.90 -42.17 5.06
C LEU A 458 56.30 -41.56 5.17
N ASP A 459 56.41 -40.24 5.04
CA ASP A 459 57.67 -39.50 5.18
C ASP A 459 57.43 -38.33 6.13
N ALA A 460 58.09 -38.32 7.29
CA ALA A 460 57.95 -37.27 8.29
C ALA A 460 59.13 -37.32 9.28
N PRO A 461 59.46 -36.21 9.96
CA PRO A 461 60.49 -36.19 11.01
C PRO A 461 60.24 -37.22 12.14
N VAL A 462 58.99 -37.47 12.49
CA VAL A 462 58.57 -38.49 13.49
C VAL A 462 57.25 -39.14 13.04
N ILE A 463 57.17 -40.47 13.10
CA ILE A 463 55.97 -41.25 12.75
C ILE A 463 55.49 -42.01 14.01
N HIS A 464 54.36 -41.60 14.58
CA HIS A 464 53.68 -42.31 15.67
C HIS A 464 52.54 -43.16 15.11
N LEU A 465 52.53 -44.45 15.42
CA LEU A 465 51.44 -45.38 15.08
C LEU A 465 50.71 -45.80 16.36
N ASN A 466 49.40 -45.53 16.45
CA ASN A 466 48.51 -45.98 17.53
C ASN A 466 48.80 -45.47 18.98
N GLN A 467 49.13 -44.19 19.18
CA GLN A 467 49.40 -43.61 20.52
C GLN A 467 48.28 -42.72 21.12
N GLY A 468 47.08 -42.67 20.52
CA GLY A 468 45.96 -41.88 21.07
C GLY A 468 45.17 -42.63 22.14
N SER A 469 45.28 -42.24 23.41
CA SER A 469 44.41 -42.73 24.49
C SER A 469 42.98 -42.20 24.33
N ALA A 470 42.02 -43.11 24.13
CA ALA A 470 40.60 -42.80 24.31
C ALA A 470 40.36 -42.42 25.78
N GLN A 471 40.24 -41.13 26.08
CA GLN A 471 39.79 -40.67 27.40
C GLN A 471 38.29 -40.92 27.54
N ALA A 472 37.88 -41.47 28.68
CA ALA A 472 36.47 -41.71 28.97
C ALA A 472 35.71 -40.37 29.05
N PRO A 473 34.44 -40.29 28.56
CA PRO A 473 33.66 -39.05 28.50
C PRO A 473 33.56 -38.26 29.82
N GLU A 474 33.61 -38.96 30.96
CA GLU A 474 33.56 -38.38 32.30
C GLU A 474 34.82 -37.56 32.64
N GLN A 475 36.00 -38.00 32.19
CA GLN A 475 37.26 -37.27 32.41
C GLN A 475 37.32 -36.00 31.56
N ALA A 476 36.79 -36.04 30.34
CA ALA A 476 36.71 -34.88 29.46
C ALA A 476 35.76 -33.81 30.04
N LEU A 477 34.58 -34.22 30.53
CA LEU A 477 33.63 -33.29 31.15
C LEU A 477 34.17 -32.73 32.48
N ALA A 478 34.84 -33.54 33.30
CA ALA A 478 35.43 -33.07 34.55
C ALA A 478 36.52 -32.00 34.31
N LEU A 479 37.34 -32.17 33.27
CA LEU A 479 38.35 -31.18 32.91
C LEU A 479 37.73 -29.88 32.40
N GLN A 480 36.78 -29.97 31.47
CA GLN A 480 36.06 -28.81 30.94
C GLN A 480 35.31 -28.04 32.04
N TRP A 481 34.67 -28.77 32.97
CA TRP A 481 33.95 -28.15 34.08
C TRP A 481 34.91 -27.46 35.06
N ALA A 482 36.04 -28.08 35.39
CA ALA A 482 37.05 -27.48 36.27
C ALA A 482 37.65 -26.20 35.66
N GLU A 483 37.93 -26.20 34.35
CA GLU A 483 38.42 -25.02 33.62
C GLU A 483 37.39 -23.88 33.65
N ALA A 484 36.12 -24.18 33.36
CA ALA A 484 35.04 -23.19 33.40
C ALA A 484 34.83 -22.61 34.81
N GLN A 485 34.88 -23.44 35.86
CA GLN A 485 34.77 -22.99 37.25
C GLN A 485 35.95 -22.11 37.68
N ALA A 486 37.18 -22.44 37.25
CA ALA A 486 38.36 -21.61 37.54
C ALA A 486 38.24 -20.22 36.90
N MET A 487 37.77 -20.16 35.65
CA MET A 487 37.55 -18.89 34.94
C MET A 487 36.43 -18.06 35.57
N ILE A 488 35.33 -18.68 35.99
CA ILE A 488 34.25 -18.00 36.72
C ILE A 488 34.78 -17.45 38.05
N ALA A 489 35.57 -18.23 38.80
CA ALA A 489 36.15 -17.80 40.06
C ALA A 489 37.07 -16.58 39.87
N GLN A 490 37.89 -16.58 38.81
CA GLN A 490 38.71 -15.44 38.42
C GLN A 490 37.85 -14.21 38.10
N GLY A 491 36.78 -14.36 37.32
CA GLY A 491 35.87 -13.27 36.97
C GLY A 491 35.11 -12.70 38.16
N LEU A 492 34.66 -13.55 39.09
CA LEU A 492 33.98 -13.12 40.33
C LEU A 492 34.91 -12.38 41.29
N ALA A 493 36.21 -12.68 41.26
CA ALA A 493 37.22 -11.99 42.05
C ALA A 493 37.69 -10.66 41.44
N SER A 494 37.26 -10.34 40.21
CA SER A 494 37.62 -9.09 39.53
C SER A 494 37.07 -7.85 40.27
N PRO A 495 37.84 -6.75 40.38
CA PRO A 495 37.33 -5.49 40.93
C PRO A 495 36.28 -4.84 40.03
N ASP A 496 36.26 -5.18 38.74
CA ASP A 496 35.32 -4.63 37.76
C ASP A 496 33.91 -5.24 37.92
N PRO A 497 32.87 -4.43 38.17
CA PRO A 497 31.50 -4.90 38.24
C PRO A 497 31.01 -5.60 36.95
N ALA A 498 31.48 -5.20 35.77
CA ALA A 498 31.05 -5.81 34.51
C ALA A 498 31.61 -7.23 34.35
N THR A 499 32.88 -7.44 34.66
CA THR A 499 33.52 -8.76 34.72
C THR A 499 32.82 -9.69 35.73
N ARG A 500 32.49 -9.19 36.93
CA ARG A 500 31.74 -9.98 37.93
C ARG A 500 30.34 -10.35 37.44
N ALA A 501 29.66 -9.44 36.74
CA ALA A 501 28.35 -9.71 36.15
C ALA A 501 28.43 -10.75 35.03
N ALA A 502 29.46 -10.68 34.17
CA ALA A 502 29.71 -11.67 33.12
C ALA A 502 30.01 -13.07 33.71
N ALA A 503 30.81 -13.14 34.78
CA ALA A 503 31.10 -14.38 35.49
C ALA A 503 29.83 -14.99 36.11
N GLY A 504 28.98 -14.16 36.73
CA GLY A 504 27.69 -14.59 37.25
C GLY A 504 26.73 -15.10 36.16
N LYS A 505 26.73 -14.48 34.97
CA LYS A 505 25.95 -14.94 33.82
C LYS A 505 26.43 -16.30 33.33
N LEU A 506 27.73 -16.47 33.11
CA LEU A 506 28.29 -17.75 32.67
C LEU A 506 28.00 -18.87 33.68
N ALA A 507 28.14 -18.60 34.98
CA ALA A 507 27.80 -19.57 36.02
C ALA A 507 26.33 -20.02 35.95
N ASN A 508 25.41 -19.08 35.74
CA ASN A 508 23.99 -19.38 35.59
C ASN A 508 23.70 -20.14 34.29
N SER A 509 24.34 -19.78 33.17
CA SER A 509 24.16 -20.43 31.87
C SER A 509 24.71 -21.86 31.85
N LEU A 510 25.87 -22.12 32.47
CA LEU A 510 26.40 -23.48 32.61
C LEU A 510 25.51 -24.36 33.48
N LYS A 511 25.01 -23.82 34.60
CA LYS A 511 24.05 -24.53 35.43
C LYS A 511 22.75 -24.83 34.65
N ALA A 512 22.22 -23.84 33.94
CA ALA A 512 21.03 -23.99 33.12
C ALA A 512 21.22 -24.99 31.99
N GLN A 513 22.40 -25.05 31.34
CA GLN A 513 22.70 -26.06 30.33
C GLN A 513 22.62 -27.48 30.90
N GLN A 514 23.11 -27.70 32.11
CA GLN A 514 22.97 -28.99 32.78
C GLN A 514 21.52 -29.29 33.18
N MET A 515 20.79 -28.29 33.68
CA MET A 515 19.36 -28.43 33.97
C MET A 515 18.53 -28.76 32.71
N ALA A 516 18.87 -28.18 31.56
CA ALA A 516 18.25 -28.49 30.28
C ALA A 516 18.48 -29.96 29.88
N LYS A 517 19.70 -30.48 30.08
CA LYS A 517 20.00 -31.92 29.84
C LYS A 517 19.16 -32.84 30.73
N LEU A 518 18.95 -32.47 32.00
CA LEU A 518 18.06 -33.23 32.90
C LEU A 518 16.58 -33.12 32.47
N ALA A 519 16.14 -31.93 32.05
CA ALA A 519 14.80 -31.68 31.55
C ALA A 519 14.51 -32.37 30.20
N ASP A 520 15.55 -32.71 29.42
CA ASP A 520 15.44 -33.55 28.23
C ASP A 520 15.42 -35.04 28.61
N HIS A 521 16.38 -35.48 29.42
CA HIS A 521 16.50 -36.88 29.81
C HIS A 521 15.26 -37.43 30.53
N VAL A 522 14.52 -36.62 31.30
CA VAL A 522 13.31 -37.09 31.99
C VAL A 522 12.25 -37.66 31.04
N TYR A 523 12.29 -37.33 29.74
CA TYR A 523 11.44 -37.93 28.70
C TYR A 523 11.87 -39.35 28.30
N HIS A 524 13.13 -39.70 28.58
CA HIS A 524 13.81 -40.94 28.16
C HIS A 524 14.50 -41.64 29.36
N PRO A 525 13.77 -42.02 30.43
CA PRO A 525 14.36 -42.51 31.68
C PRO A 525 15.10 -43.85 31.58
N ASN A 526 15.01 -44.53 30.43
CA ASN A 526 15.71 -45.79 30.17
C ASN A 526 17.09 -45.58 29.52
N ASP A 527 17.37 -44.38 29.03
CA ASP A 527 18.68 -44.02 28.50
C ASP A 527 19.66 -43.82 29.67
N PRO A 528 20.97 -43.92 29.43
CA PRO A 528 21.96 -43.54 30.44
C PRO A 528 21.78 -42.07 30.86
N PRO A 529 21.88 -41.76 32.16
CA PRO A 529 21.78 -40.37 32.62
C PRO A 529 22.86 -39.50 31.97
N PRO A 530 22.63 -38.18 31.83
CA PRO A 530 23.62 -37.28 31.25
C PRO A 530 24.95 -37.40 31.99
N THR A 531 26.06 -37.35 31.24
CA THR A 531 27.42 -37.48 31.80
C THR A 531 27.62 -36.54 33.00
N GLY A 532 28.15 -37.08 34.11
CA GLY A 532 28.30 -36.37 35.37
C GLY A 532 27.11 -36.47 36.33
N TRP A 533 26.00 -37.10 35.93
CA TRP A 533 24.81 -37.26 36.76
C TRP A 533 24.50 -38.73 37.03
N LYS A 534 24.04 -39.01 38.26
CA LYS A 534 23.50 -40.31 38.66
C LYS A 534 22.00 -40.17 38.94
N MET A 535 21.18 -40.95 38.27
CA MET A 535 19.74 -41.02 38.58
C MET A 535 19.51 -41.90 39.81
N VAL A 536 18.86 -41.37 40.84
CA VAL A 536 18.62 -42.04 42.14
C VAL A 536 17.14 -42.21 42.47
N THR A 537 16.25 -41.99 41.50
CA THR A 537 14.79 -42.05 41.67
C THR A 537 14.28 -43.37 42.28
N ASN A 538 14.98 -44.48 42.04
CA ASN A 538 14.61 -45.81 42.54
C ASN A 538 15.43 -46.23 43.78
N ASP A 539 16.22 -45.34 44.38
CA ASP A 539 17.06 -45.61 45.55
C ASP A 539 16.41 -44.98 46.81
N PRO A 540 15.69 -45.76 47.64
CA PRO A 540 14.99 -45.23 48.81
C PRO A 540 15.91 -44.58 49.84
N GLU A 541 17.16 -45.04 49.96
CA GLU A 541 18.11 -44.48 50.92
C GLU A 541 18.63 -43.12 50.45
N ALA A 542 18.89 -42.96 49.15
CA ALA A 542 19.26 -41.66 48.58
C ALA A 542 18.13 -40.61 48.70
N LEU A 543 16.87 -41.03 48.58
CA LEU A 543 15.71 -40.14 48.63
C LEU A 543 15.32 -39.71 50.05
N LYS A 544 15.67 -40.50 51.06
CA LYS A 544 15.32 -40.27 52.48
C LYS A 544 15.80 -38.90 52.99
N ALA A 545 16.97 -38.44 52.53
CA ALA A 545 17.53 -37.14 52.89
C ALA A 545 16.66 -35.95 52.43
N PHE A 546 15.74 -36.17 51.49
CA PHE A 546 14.85 -35.15 50.92
C PHE A 546 13.38 -35.36 51.35
N GLY A 547 13.11 -36.33 52.23
CA GLY A 547 11.74 -36.68 52.63
C GLY A 547 10.92 -37.33 51.51
N LEU A 548 11.58 -37.88 50.50
CA LEU A 548 10.94 -38.45 49.30
C LEU A 548 11.01 -39.97 49.29
N LYS A 549 10.13 -40.59 48.52
CA LYS A 549 10.12 -42.04 48.24
C LYS A 549 9.94 -42.28 46.74
N PRO A 550 10.33 -43.45 46.20
CA PRO A 550 10.22 -43.73 44.76
C PRO A 550 8.80 -43.53 44.20
N SER A 551 7.76 -43.81 45.00
CA SER A 551 6.34 -43.63 44.61
C SER A 551 5.88 -42.17 44.52
N ASP A 552 6.72 -41.20 44.86
CA ASP A 552 6.45 -39.78 44.62
C ASP A 552 6.71 -39.38 43.16
N PHE A 553 7.64 -40.07 42.49
CA PHE A 553 8.15 -39.70 41.16
C PHE A 553 7.40 -40.33 39.99
N LEU A 554 6.72 -41.45 40.22
CA LEU A 554 5.90 -42.15 39.24
C LEU A 554 4.54 -42.48 39.86
N LYS A 555 3.46 -42.18 39.13
CA LYS A 555 2.09 -42.54 39.53
C LYS A 555 1.55 -43.58 38.55
N GLY A 556 1.25 -44.78 39.05
CA GLY A 556 0.71 -45.85 38.22
C GLY A 556 -0.62 -45.42 37.59
N GLY A 557 -0.76 -45.63 36.28
CA GLY A 557 -1.96 -45.27 35.53
C GLY A 557 -2.06 -43.80 35.10
N SER A 558 -0.98 -43.01 35.20
CA SER A 558 -0.91 -41.67 34.60
C SER A 558 0.42 -41.44 33.86
N ASN A 559 0.47 -40.39 33.03
CA ASN A 559 1.70 -39.95 32.37
C ASN A 559 2.56 -39.00 33.25
N PHE A 560 2.23 -38.83 34.53
CA PHE A 560 3.08 -38.07 35.46
C PHE A 560 4.44 -38.73 35.62
N GLY A 561 5.51 -37.98 35.39
CA GLY A 561 6.88 -38.45 35.58
C GLY A 561 7.77 -37.36 36.16
N ALA A 562 8.58 -37.74 37.14
CA ALA A 562 9.69 -36.95 37.62
C ALA A 562 10.88 -37.89 37.85
N GLN A 563 12.09 -37.35 37.88
CA GLN A 563 13.32 -38.09 38.16
C GLN A 563 14.22 -37.26 39.07
N MET A 564 14.92 -37.91 40.00
CA MET A 564 15.91 -37.28 40.85
C MET A 564 17.33 -37.67 40.41
N TYR A 565 18.16 -36.65 40.23
CA TYR A 565 19.54 -36.76 39.81
C TYR A 565 20.47 -36.23 40.90
N VAL A 566 21.56 -36.94 41.16
CA VAL A 566 22.64 -36.51 42.05
C VAL A 566 23.87 -36.24 41.20
N PRO A 567 24.52 -35.07 41.34
CA PRO A 567 25.74 -34.76 40.60
C PRO A 567 26.90 -35.63 41.11
N ASP A 568 27.77 -36.09 40.21
CA ASP A 568 29.02 -36.74 40.58
C ASP A 568 30.02 -35.69 41.08
N PRO A 569 30.46 -35.75 42.35
CA PRO A 569 31.46 -34.82 42.89
C PRO A 569 32.78 -34.83 42.13
N LYS A 570 33.12 -35.92 41.42
CA LYS A 570 34.33 -36.00 40.59
C LYS A 570 34.26 -35.13 39.34
N VAL A 571 33.06 -34.80 38.88
CA VAL A 571 32.82 -33.96 37.69
C VAL A 571 32.50 -32.53 38.11
N PHE A 572 31.55 -32.36 39.02
CA PHE A 572 30.99 -31.05 39.34
C PHE A 572 31.52 -30.42 40.64
N GLY A 573 32.30 -31.15 41.46
CA GLY A 573 32.63 -30.70 42.81
C GLY A 573 31.37 -30.37 43.61
N ASP A 574 31.39 -29.25 44.33
CA ASP A 574 30.24 -28.76 45.12
C ASP A 574 29.36 -27.73 44.36
N SER A 575 29.62 -27.53 43.06
CA SER A 575 28.97 -26.45 42.28
C SER A 575 27.53 -26.76 41.83
N MET A 576 27.16 -28.05 41.79
CA MET A 576 25.84 -28.52 41.38
C MET A 576 25.15 -29.20 42.56
N LYS A 577 23.82 -29.07 42.61
CA LYS A 577 22.98 -29.71 43.64
C LYS A 577 22.25 -30.92 43.07
N PRO A 578 21.85 -31.88 43.92
CA PRO A 578 20.79 -32.82 43.58
C PRO A 578 19.60 -32.09 42.96
N SER A 579 19.07 -32.62 41.87
CA SER A 579 18.09 -31.93 41.04
C SER A 579 16.94 -32.85 40.68
N ILE A 580 15.71 -32.33 40.76
CA ILE A 580 14.51 -33.05 40.37
C ILE A 580 14.00 -32.47 39.05
N ALA A 581 13.98 -33.30 38.01
CA ALA A 581 13.42 -32.93 36.71
C ALA A 581 11.99 -33.47 36.59
N PHE A 582 11.06 -32.63 36.15
CA PHE A 582 9.69 -33.01 35.85
C PHE A 582 9.50 -33.17 34.34
N LYS A 583 8.83 -34.26 33.96
CA LYS A 583 8.48 -34.57 32.58
C LYS A 583 7.38 -33.63 32.09
N GLY A 584 7.59 -33.05 30.92
CA GLY A 584 6.58 -32.24 30.24
C GLY A 584 5.70 -33.05 29.29
N THR A 585 4.97 -32.34 28.43
CA THR A 585 3.97 -32.92 27.54
C THR A 585 4.60 -33.84 26.47
N GLN A 586 4.12 -35.08 26.33
CA GLN A 586 4.51 -35.99 25.24
C GLN A 586 3.43 -36.14 24.15
N GLN A 587 2.16 -35.94 24.50
CA GLN A 587 1.04 -36.02 23.57
C GLN A 587 0.33 -34.67 23.51
N LEU A 588 0.24 -34.09 22.31
CA LEU A 588 -0.42 -32.80 22.05
C LEU A 588 -1.92 -32.81 22.43
N PHE A 589 -2.54 -33.99 22.52
CA PHE A 589 -3.92 -34.17 22.97
C PHE A 589 -3.99 -35.37 23.93
N GLY A 590 -4.10 -35.12 25.23
CA GLY A 590 -4.05 -36.16 26.26
C GLY A 590 -4.05 -35.61 27.69
N GLU A 591 -3.77 -36.46 28.68
CA GLU A 591 -3.81 -36.13 30.12
C GLU A 591 -2.95 -34.92 30.51
N ASP A 592 -1.80 -34.74 29.86
CA ASP A 592 -0.84 -33.66 30.10
C ASP A 592 -1.46 -32.28 29.84
N MET A 593 -2.18 -32.13 28.71
CA MET A 593 -2.84 -30.89 28.33
C MET A 593 -4.03 -30.59 29.25
N THR A 594 -4.79 -31.63 29.61
CA THR A 594 -5.90 -31.53 30.56
C THR A 594 -5.42 -31.03 31.93
N ASN A 595 -4.30 -31.54 32.44
CA ASN A 595 -3.72 -31.06 33.69
C ASN A 595 -3.29 -29.60 33.61
N ASN A 596 -2.65 -29.19 32.51
CA ASN A 596 -2.21 -27.81 32.33
C ASN A 596 -3.39 -26.84 32.23
N MET A 597 -4.44 -27.20 31.48
CA MET A 597 -5.65 -26.39 31.33
C MET A 597 -6.46 -26.32 32.63
N ALA A 598 -6.66 -27.44 33.32
CA ALA A 598 -7.37 -27.49 34.59
C ALA A 598 -6.66 -26.62 35.64
N GLN A 599 -5.34 -26.76 35.77
CA GLN A 599 -4.54 -25.95 36.68
C GLN A 599 -4.59 -24.45 36.33
N GLY A 600 -4.51 -24.08 35.05
CA GLY A 600 -4.61 -22.70 34.60
C GLY A 600 -5.93 -22.03 35.00
N LEU A 601 -7.03 -22.79 34.97
CA LEU A 601 -8.37 -22.36 35.39
C LEU A 601 -8.63 -22.45 36.91
N GLY A 602 -7.64 -22.87 37.71
CA GLY A 602 -7.78 -23.08 39.15
C GLY A 602 -8.59 -24.32 39.53
N ALA A 603 -8.78 -25.26 38.60
CA ALA A 603 -9.44 -26.54 38.84
C ALA A 603 -8.45 -27.61 39.35
N ASP A 604 -8.96 -28.79 39.71
CA ASP A 604 -8.12 -29.89 40.19
C ASP A 604 -7.24 -30.47 39.07
N ALA A 605 -5.95 -30.63 39.36
CA ALA A 605 -4.89 -31.03 38.45
C ALA A 605 -3.93 -31.99 39.19
N PRO A 606 -4.13 -33.32 39.04
CA PRO A 606 -3.37 -34.34 39.76
C PRO A 606 -1.85 -34.24 39.65
N TYR A 607 -1.33 -33.74 38.53
CA TYR A 607 0.12 -33.64 38.31
C TYR A 607 0.72 -32.52 39.17
N TYR A 608 0.05 -31.36 39.23
CA TYR A 608 0.44 -30.25 40.09
C TYR A 608 0.26 -30.59 41.57
N ARG A 609 -0.75 -31.39 41.94
CA ARG A 609 -0.86 -31.93 43.31
C ARG A 609 0.36 -32.76 43.68
N SER A 610 0.83 -33.61 42.77
CA SER A 610 2.01 -34.45 43.00
C SER A 610 3.29 -33.62 43.11
N ALA A 611 3.46 -32.61 42.24
CA ALA A 611 4.59 -31.68 42.30
C ALA A 611 4.60 -30.85 43.60
N VAL A 612 3.45 -30.30 44.03
CA VAL A 612 3.33 -29.58 45.31
C VAL A 612 3.59 -30.53 46.49
N SER A 613 3.16 -31.79 46.43
CA SER A 613 3.47 -32.78 47.47
C SER A 613 4.98 -33.04 47.58
N ILE A 614 5.69 -33.16 46.46
CA ILE A 614 7.15 -33.30 46.44
C ILE A 614 7.81 -32.07 47.09
N GLY A 615 7.38 -30.86 46.70
CA GLY A 615 7.90 -29.62 47.29
C GLY A 615 7.65 -29.51 48.80
N LYS A 616 6.44 -29.85 49.25
CA LYS A 616 6.11 -29.88 50.69
C LYS A 616 6.94 -30.89 51.47
N ASN A 617 7.19 -32.07 50.91
CA ASN A 617 8.00 -33.09 51.56
C ASN A 617 9.45 -32.61 51.72
N ILE A 618 10.01 -31.97 50.69
CA ILE A 618 11.33 -31.34 50.74
C ILE A 618 11.38 -30.24 51.80
N GLN A 619 10.34 -29.40 51.86
CA GLN A 619 10.23 -28.35 52.87
C GLN A 619 10.20 -28.93 54.29
N ALA A 620 9.37 -29.94 54.51
CA ALA A 620 9.19 -30.60 55.80
C ALA A 620 10.47 -31.33 56.24
N ALA A 621 11.26 -31.84 55.29
CA ALA A 621 12.57 -32.46 55.55
C ALA A 621 13.67 -31.42 55.81
N GLY A 622 13.41 -30.12 55.64
CA GLY A 622 14.42 -29.07 55.76
C GLY A 622 15.46 -29.07 54.62
N ALA A 623 15.12 -29.69 53.48
CA ALA A 623 16.06 -29.93 52.38
C ALA A 623 16.03 -28.87 51.27
N SER A 624 15.25 -27.79 51.43
CA SER A 624 14.97 -26.81 50.37
C SER A 624 16.21 -26.11 49.79
N SER A 625 17.26 -25.90 50.60
CA SER A 625 18.51 -25.29 50.10
C SER A 625 19.42 -26.28 49.35
N GLY A 626 19.17 -27.59 49.50
CA GLY A 626 20.00 -28.68 49.00
C GLY A 626 19.50 -29.36 47.73
N VAL A 627 18.41 -28.90 47.13
CA VAL A 627 17.84 -29.45 45.90
C VAL A 627 17.43 -28.34 44.94
N ASP A 628 17.55 -28.59 43.64
CA ASP A 628 17.02 -27.70 42.59
C ASP A 628 15.94 -28.41 41.77
N PHE A 629 15.05 -27.63 41.14
CA PHE A 629 14.03 -28.16 40.24
C PHE A 629 14.25 -27.73 38.80
N THR A 630 13.88 -28.60 37.87
CA THR A 630 13.87 -28.27 36.46
C THR A 630 12.76 -28.99 35.70
N GLY A 631 12.47 -28.52 34.51
CA GLY A 631 11.47 -29.13 33.65
C GLY A 631 11.19 -28.27 32.42
N HIS A 632 10.66 -28.94 31.42
CA HIS A 632 10.31 -28.34 30.13
C HIS A 632 8.79 -28.36 29.90
N SER A 633 8.24 -27.31 29.27
CA SER A 633 6.80 -27.24 28.96
C SER A 633 5.95 -27.43 30.23
N LEU A 634 4.98 -28.35 30.26
CA LEU A 634 4.24 -28.72 31.47
C LEU A 634 5.17 -29.03 32.66
N GLY A 635 6.28 -29.72 32.42
CA GLY A 635 7.27 -30.05 33.45
C GLY A 635 7.89 -28.81 34.07
N GLY A 636 8.05 -27.72 33.31
CA GLY A 636 8.49 -26.42 33.84
C GLY A 636 7.47 -25.78 34.79
N GLY A 637 6.17 -25.92 34.50
CA GLY A 637 5.09 -25.51 35.41
C GLY A 637 5.08 -26.33 36.71
N LEU A 638 5.25 -27.65 36.60
CA LEU A 638 5.36 -28.55 37.75
C LEU A 638 6.60 -28.23 38.62
N ALA A 639 7.74 -27.98 37.99
CA ALA A 639 8.97 -27.54 38.68
C ALA A 639 8.76 -26.21 39.42
N SER A 640 8.05 -25.26 38.81
CA SER A 640 7.72 -23.98 39.44
C SER A 640 6.83 -24.17 40.67
N ALA A 641 5.81 -25.03 40.59
CA ALA A 641 4.93 -25.33 41.70
C ALA A 641 5.66 -26.03 42.87
N ALA A 642 6.56 -26.96 42.57
CA ALA A 642 7.38 -27.64 43.57
C ALA A 642 8.39 -26.68 44.23
N ALA A 643 8.97 -25.75 43.45
CA ALA A 643 9.86 -24.71 43.93
C ALA A 643 9.14 -23.74 44.87
N GLU A 644 7.97 -23.22 44.50
CA GLU A 644 7.15 -22.37 45.37
C GLU A 644 6.68 -23.11 46.63
N ALA A 645 6.36 -24.40 46.54
CA ALA A 645 5.95 -25.19 47.70
C ALA A 645 7.10 -25.53 48.66
N SER A 646 8.35 -25.49 48.20
CA SER A 646 9.52 -25.88 49.00
C SER A 646 10.41 -24.72 49.43
N GLY A 647 10.49 -23.65 48.65
CA GLY A 647 11.52 -22.61 48.75
C GLY A 647 12.83 -22.96 48.04
N SER A 648 12.88 -24.08 47.30
CA SER A 648 14.05 -24.49 46.52
C SER A 648 14.12 -23.74 45.19
N SER A 649 15.31 -23.63 44.58
CA SER A 649 15.46 -22.89 43.32
C SER A 649 15.01 -23.71 42.11
N ALA A 650 14.61 -23.05 41.01
CA ALA A 650 14.27 -23.73 39.77
C ALA A 650 14.81 -23.04 38.51
N MET A 651 15.15 -23.86 37.51
CA MET A 651 15.45 -23.42 36.15
C MET A 651 14.53 -24.16 35.18
N THR A 652 13.66 -23.43 34.50
CA THR A 652 12.60 -24.00 33.67
C THR A 652 12.77 -23.58 32.21
N PHE A 653 12.31 -24.41 31.28
CA PHE A 653 12.52 -24.22 29.84
C PHE A 653 11.20 -24.26 29.08
N ASN A 654 10.92 -23.23 28.27
CA ASN A 654 9.65 -23.06 27.55
C ASN A 654 8.45 -23.44 28.45
N ALA A 655 8.46 -22.95 29.68
CA ALA A 655 7.64 -23.51 30.76
C ALA A 655 6.17 -23.10 30.65
N ALA A 656 5.28 -24.04 30.97
CA ALA A 656 3.87 -23.72 31.20
C ALA A 656 3.70 -22.79 32.41
N GLY A 657 2.68 -21.95 32.36
CA GLY A 657 2.40 -21.00 33.44
C GLY A 657 1.84 -21.63 34.70
N LEU A 658 1.99 -20.94 35.84
CA LEU A 658 1.46 -21.35 37.13
C LEU A 658 0.41 -20.33 37.60
N ASN A 659 -0.72 -20.84 38.07
CA ASN A 659 -1.81 -20.04 38.63
C ASN A 659 -1.46 -19.77 40.10
N PRO A 660 -1.55 -18.51 40.58
CA PRO A 660 -1.14 -18.16 41.94
C PRO A 660 -1.83 -18.96 43.05
N GLY A 661 -3.03 -19.51 42.80
CA GLY A 661 -3.76 -20.32 43.76
C GLY A 661 -3.31 -21.79 43.84
N THR A 662 -2.55 -22.29 42.86
CA THR A 662 -2.27 -23.73 42.71
C THR A 662 -1.53 -24.34 43.89
N VAL A 663 -0.52 -23.65 44.44
CA VAL A 663 0.25 -24.16 45.60
C VAL A 663 -0.64 -24.23 46.84
N ALA A 664 -1.43 -23.18 47.10
CA ALA A 664 -2.36 -23.11 48.22
C ALA A 664 -3.49 -24.16 48.11
N GLN A 665 -3.99 -24.39 46.90
CA GLN A 665 -5.06 -25.37 46.62
C GLN A 665 -4.69 -26.79 47.05
N TYR A 666 -3.42 -27.18 46.97
CA TYR A 666 -2.93 -28.48 47.43
C TYR A 666 -2.28 -28.44 48.83
N GLY A 667 -2.61 -27.40 49.60
CA GLY A 667 -2.20 -27.22 50.99
C GLY A 667 -0.71 -26.93 51.16
N GLY A 668 -0.04 -26.36 50.16
CA GLY A 668 1.30 -25.78 50.29
C GLY A 668 1.22 -24.28 50.64
N THR A 669 2.31 -23.74 51.18
CA THR A 669 2.46 -22.29 51.37
C THR A 669 3.56 -21.81 50.44
N VAL A 670 3.26 -20.81 49.61
CA VAL A 670 4.24 -20.21 48.69
C VAL A 670 5.42 -19.66 49.50
N GLN A 671 6.60 -20.24 49.29
CA GLN A 671 7.85 -19.84 49.89
C GLN A 671 8.60 -18.86 48.96
N PRO A 672 9.42 -17.95 49.52
CA PRO A 672 10.38 -17.21 48.71
C PRO A 672 11.32 -18.20 47.99
N THR A 673 11.36 -18.12 46.66
CA THR A 673 12.19 -18.97 45.80
C THR A 673 12.79 -18.16 44.66
N ASN A 674 13.92 -18.63 44.11
CA ASN A 674 14.50 -18.08 42.89
C ASN A 674 14.19 -19.01 41.70
N ILE A 675 13.38 -18.53 40.76
CA ILE A 675 13.02 -19.26 39.54
C ILE A 675 13.54 -18.46 38.35
N THR A 676 14.31 -19.13 37.47
CA THR A 676 14.75 -18.58 36.18
C THR A 676 14.04 -19.32 35.05
N ALA A 677 13.30 -18.59 34.22
CA ALA A 677 12.49 -19.14 33.15
C ALA A 677 13.14 -18.87 31.78
N TYR A 678 13.85 -19.86 31.26
CA TYR A 678 14.44 -19.81 29.93
C TYR A 678 13.37 -20.09 28.86
N ARG A 679 13.34 -19.28 27.81
CA ARG A 679 12.38 -19.41 26.70
C ARG A 679 13.05 -19.16 25.35
N VAL A 680 12.74 -19.96 24.36
CA VAL A 680 13.24 -19.79 22.99
C VAL A 680 12.40 -18.73 22.28
N ASP A 681 13.03 -17.73 21.66
CA ASP A 681 12.29 -16.65 21.01
C ASP A 681 11.37 -17.18 19.90
N GLY A 682 10.08 -16.86 19.97
CA GLY A 682 9.07 -17.32 19.01
C GLY A 682 8.59 -18.77 19.21
N ASP A 683 8.83 -19.39 20.38
CA ASP A 683 8.16 -20.64 20.73
C ASP A 683 6.62 -20.46 20.84
N ILE A 684 5.88 -21.51 20.50
CA ILE A 684 4.41 -21.45 20.42
C ILE A 684 3.74 -21.22 21.78
N LEU A 685 4.31 -21.75 22.87
CA LEU A 685 3.67 -21.76 24.18
C LEU A 685 3.79 -20.39 24.86
N THR A 686 4.99 -19.81 24.88
CA THR A 686 5.21 -18.42 25.32
C THR A 686 4.39 -17.46 24.45
N GLY A 687 4.35 -17.70 23.14
CA GLY A 687 3.58 -16.88 22.21
C GLY A 687 2.08 -16.79 22.56
N LEU A 688 1.48 -17.90 22.99
CA LEU A 688 0.08 -17.98 23.41
C LEU A 688 -0.15 -17.41 24.82
N GLN A 689 0.79 -17.60 25.74
CA GLN A 689 0.71 -17.10 27.13
C GLN A 689 0.97 -15.59 27.25
N GLU A 690 1.71 -15.01 26.30
CA GLU A 690 2.15 -13.60 26.35
C GLU A 690 1.61 -12.72 25.21
N GLY A 691 0.79 -13.25 24.30
CA GLY A 691 0.17 -12.47 23.22
C GLY A 691 1.14 -12.05 22.12
N ARG A 692 2.13 -12.90 21.79
CA ARG A 692 3.23 -12.55 20.85
C ARG A 692 3.07 -13.14 19.44
N LEU A 693 1.93 -13.77 19.13
CA LEU A 693 1.67 -14.46 17.86
C LEU A 693 0.55 -13.80 17.02
N GLY A 694 0.18 -12.56 17.31
CA GLY A 694 -0.83 -11.77 16.58
C GLY A 694 -2.23 -11.76 17.25
N PRO A 695 -3.28 -11.24 16.56
CA PRO A 695 -4.56 -10.88 17.19
C PRO A 695 -5.34 -12.02 17.85
N ILE A 696 -5.10 -13.27 17.43
CA ILE A 696 -5.71 -14.47 18.04
C ILE A 696 -5.07 -14.77 19.41
N SER A 697 -3.77 -14.45 19.58
CA SER A 697 -3.04 -14.70 20.83
C SER A 697 -3.34 -13.68 21.95
N ASP A 698 -3.86 -12.50 21.61
CA ASP A 698 -4.25 -11.47 22.59
C ASP A 698 -5.42 -11.93 23.47
N GLY A 699 -6.35 -12.69 22.90
CA GLY A 699 -7.48 -13.28 23.63
C GLY A 699 -7.10 -14.45 24.52
N THR A 700 -6.12 -15.28 24.11
CA THR A 700 -5.63 -16.41 24.91
C THR A 700 -4.70 -15.98 26.04
N ALA A 701 -3.92 -14.91 25.85
CA ALA A 701 -3.02 -14.37 26.87
C ALA A 701 -3.75 -13.84 28.13
N GLN A 702 -5.05 -13.53 28.04
CA GLN A 702 -5.88 -13.15 29.19
C GLN A 702 -6.38 -14.36 30.01
N LEU A 703 -6.37 -15.56 29.41
CA LEU A 703 -6.95 -16.78 29.99
C LEU A 703 -5.91 -17.77 30.51
N MET A 704 -4.64 -17.65 30.09
CA MET A 704 -3.56 -18.55 30.50
C MET A 704 -2.62 -17.87 31.51
N PRO A 705 -2.21 -18.57 32.59
CA PRO A 705 -1.18 -18.05 33.48
C PRO A 705 0.16 -17.91 32.75
N LYS A 706 1.03 -17.02 33.22
CA LYS A 706 2.40 -16.85 32.71
C LYS A 706 3.38 -17.79 33.43
N ALA A 707 4.50 -18.12 32.79
CA ALA A 707 5.60 -18.82 33.44
C ALA A 707 6.12 -18.01 34.65
N VAL A 708 6.42 -18.70 35.75
CA VAL A 708 6.91 -18.07 36.98
C VAL A 708 8.42 -17.85 36.90
N GLY A 709 8.89 -16.74 37.45
CA GLY A 709 10.31 -16.44 37.59
C GLY A 709 10.82 -15.34 36.67
N THR A 710 12.14 -15.14 36.68
CA THR A 710 12.82 -14.15 35.85
C THR A 710 13.02 -14.70 34.45
N PRO A 711 12.45 -14.08 33.40
CA PRO A 711 12.54 -14.61 32.04
C PRO A 711 13.92 -14.35 31.42
N VAL A 712 14.50 -15.37 30.79
CA VAL A 712 15.72 -15.30 29.96
C VAL A 712 15.37 -15.81 28.56
N THR A 713 15.67 -15.03 27.53
CA THR A 713 15.31 -15.39 26.14
C THR A 713 16.53 -15.98 25.44
N LEU A 714 16.35 -17.15 24.82
CA LEU A 714 17.32 -17.89 24.03
C LEU A 714 17.04 -17.71 22.54
N ASP A 715 18.09 -17.74 21.74
CA ASP A 715 17.98 -17.76 20.28
C ASP A 715 17.51 -19.15 19.80
N GLY A 716 16.59 -19.20 18.82
CA GLY A 716 16.05 -20.44 18.26
C GLY A 716 16.49 -20.66 16.82
N GLU A 717 16.83 -21.90 16.47
CA GLU A 717 17.26 -22.30 15.12
C GLU A 717 16.10 -22.86 14.28
N SER A 718 15.02 -23.33 14.92
CA SER A 718 13.89 -23.91 14.21
C SER A 718 13.09 -22.85 13.44
N ILE A 719 12.71 -23.19 12.20
CA ILE A 719 11.83 -22.37 11.36
C ILE A 719 10.34 -22.43 11.77
N THR A 720 9.95 -23.43 12.58
CA THR A 720 8.56 -23.59 13.06
C THR A 720 8.47 -23.24 14.54
N THR A 721 7.38 -22.57 14.94
CA THR A 721 7.09 -22.23 16.35
C THR A 721 6.97 -23.48 17.25
N VAL A 722 6.52 -24.60 16.68
CA VAL A 722 6.49 -25.91 17.37
C VAL A 722 7.90 -26.47 17.54
N GLY A 723 8.75 -26.40 16.50
CA GLY A 723 10.14 -26.85 16.64
C GLY A 723 10.94 -26.01 17.64
N ARG A 724 10.66 -24.70 17.74
CA ARG A 724 11.23 -23.81 18.76
C ARG A 724 10.80 -24.14 20.18
N HIS A 725 9.64 -24.79 20.32
CA HIS A 725 9.15 -25.27 21.60
C HIS A 725 9.90 -26.52 22.09
N MET A 726 10.45 -27.36 21.20
CA MET A 726 11.01 -28.66 21.58
C MET A 726 12.37 -28.56 22.29
N MET A 727 12.72 -29.57 23.09
CA MET A 727 13.99 -29.62 23.85
C MET A 727 15.25 -29.57 22.98
N GLY A 728 15.18 -29.97 21.72
CA GLY A 728 16.29 -29.83 20.79
C GLY A 728 16.71 -28.37 20.59
N ASP A 729 15.74 -27.47 20.37
CA ASP A 729 16.03 -26.04 20.16
C ASP A 729 16.38 -25.34 21.49
N VAL A 730 15.78 -25.78 22.61
CA VAL A 730 16.19 -25.34 23.96
C VAL A 730 17.67 -25.68 24.23
N THR A 731 18.08 -26.91 23.93
CA THR A 731 19.46 -27.37 24.17
C THR A 731 20.45 -26.65 23.28
N ASN A 732 20.11 -26.44 22.00
CA ASN A 732 20.94 -25.66 21.07
C ASN A 732 21.05 -24.20 21.53
N GLY A 733 19.93 -23.56 21.88
CA GLY A 733 19.91 -22.20 22.40
C GLY A 733 20.74 -22.05 23.69
N MET A 734 20.68 -23.03 24.60
CA MET A 734 21.52 -23.04 25.80
C MET A 734 23.00 -23.20 25.49
N ASN A 735 23.38 -24.05 24.53
CA ASN A 735 24.77 -24.20 24.11
C ASN A 735 25.32 -22.91 23.51
N GLN A 736 24.53 -22.22 22.68
CA GLN A 736 24.89 -20.91 22.13
C GLN A 736 25.01 -19.85 23.24
N GLN A 737 24.09 -19.84 24.20
CA GLN A 737 24.11 -18.91 25.32
C GLN A 737 25.34 -19.12 26.22
N VAL A 738 25.72 -20.36 26.51
CA VAL A 738 26.97 -20.67 27.23
C VAL A 738 28.19 -20.18 26.47
N ALA A 739 28.30 -20.48 25.17
CA ALA A 739 29.43 -20.03 24.35
C ALA A 739 29.53 -18.49 24.28
N LYS A 740 28.38 -17.80 24.24
CA LYS A 740 28.30 -16.35 24.26
C LYS A 740 28.76 -15.77 25.61
N ASP A 741 28.24 -16.29 26.72
CA ASP A 741 28.61 -15.81 28.05
C ASP A 741 30.08 -16.14 28.39
N GLU A 742 30.60 -17.25 27.86
CA GLU A 742 32.01 -17.64 27.96
C GLU A 742 32.90 -16.66 27.20
N PHE A 743 32.57 -16.38 25.95
CA PHE A 743 33.26 -15.37 25.15
C PHE A 743 33.24 -13.99 25.81
N ASP A 744 32.07 -13.58 26.32
CA ASP A 744 31.91 -12.31 27.00
C ASP A 744 32.80 -12.23 28.25
N LEU A 745 32.85 -13.28 29.08
CA LEU A 745 33.73 -13.32 30.26
C LEU A 745 35.21 -13.27 29.89
N VAL A 746 35.65 -14.06 28.89
CA VAL A 746 37.04 -14.06 28.41
C VAL A 746 37.43 -12.67 27.90
N SER A 747 36.55 -12.01 27.15
CA SER A 747 36.76 -10.65 26.65
C SER A 747 36.91 -9.62 27.78
N GLN A 748 36.08 -9.71 28.83
CA GLN A 748 36.16 -8.84 30.01
C GLN A 748 37.43 -9.09 30.83
N LEU A 749 37.83 -10.35 31.02
CA LEU A 749 39.09 -10.70 31.70
C LEU A 749 40.32 -10.18 30.95
N ASN A 750 40.30 -10.20 29.62
CA ASN A 750 41.41 -9.72 28.78
C ASN A 750 41.49 -8.19 28.66
N SER A 751 40.37 -7.48 28.83
CA SER A 751 40.32 -6.00 28.79
C SER A 751 40.60 -5.34 30.15
N SER A 752 40.65 -6.14 31.22
CA SER A 752 40.98 -5.71 32.59
C SER A 752 42.49 -5.73 32.90
N HIS A 753 43.33 -6.07 31.90
CA HIS A 753 44.79 -6.17 32.00
C HIS A 753 45.53 -4.95 31.48
#